data_AF-A0A5J5N4I9-F1
#
_entry.id   AF-A0A5J5N4I9-F1
#
_cell.length_a   1.000
_cell.length_b   1.000
_cell.length_c   1.000
_cell.angle_alpha   90.00
_cell.angle_beta   90.00
_cell.angle_gamma   90.00
#
_symmetry.space_group_name_H-M   'P 1'
#
loop_
_entity.id
_entity.type
_entity.pdbx_description
1 polymer ?
#
loop_
_entity_poly.entity_id
_entity_poly.type
_entity_poly.pdbx_seq_one_letter_code
_entity_poly.pdbx_strand_id
1 'polypeptide(L)'
;MLRLLRWLLLLLLLPPPGSPEPPGLAPPSPGAPPQAPDLLYADGLRAYAAGAWAPAVALLREALRSRAALGRARRDCGAYCAAEPGVSLPAAPGPDSGPGAWEPLLLRAALRRAECLTQCGARRLGPGGAARLRVGSAIRDAFRRREPYNYLQRAYYQLKKLDLAAAAAHTFFVANPAHLQMREDMAKYRRMSGVRPQSFRDLETPAYWAAFDTGLEHLGRQEAGLALPWLEDALQESLAQVESCRAGCEGPEEQEREAEEEEGTGSQGGLYEAIAGHWTRVLQCRQRCVGDVATRPGRSLPVPDFLPTQLRRLHEAHAQVGNLSQAVENVLSFLLFYPEDEAAKTALDRYQAQLGEPRPGLGPREDIQRFVLRSLGEKRQLYYAVEHLGASFKDPDPWTPAAFIPEAFREKLREDQEKRPWDDEPPQPKPLTHWKDVLLMEGVTLTQDARQLNGSERAVLDGLLTPPECGVLLQLAKDAAEAGARSGYRGRRSPHTPHERFEGLTVLKAAQLARAGAVGNQGAQLLLEVSERVRSLTQAYFSPDRPLHLSFTHLVCRSAIEGEQAQRMDLSHPVHADNCVLDPDTGECWREPPAYTYRDYSGLLYLNDDFQGGDLFFTEPNALTVTAQVRPRCGRLVAFSSGVENPHGVWAVTRGRRCALALWHTWAPEHREQEWTEAKELLRGPEKDEEDVASRDPGPEPPSRRLPRLQDEAGKQPRLREEL
;
A
#
# COMPACT_ATOMS: atom_id res chain seq x y z
N MET A 1 -44.93 -27.30 -12.36
CA MET A 1 -43.65 -27.70 -12.99
C MET A 1 -42.66 -26.54 -13.18
N LEU A 2 -43.07 -25.33 -13.59
CA LEU A 2 -42.14 -24.18 -13.72
C LEU A 2 -41.48 -23.70 -12.42
N ARG A 3 -42.14 -23.83 -11.26
CA ARG A 3 -41.53 -23.49 -9.96
C ARG A 3 -40.40 -24.43 -9.56
N LEU A 4 -40.52 -25.74 -9.85
CA LEU A 4 -39.47 -26.73 -9.58
C LEU A 4 -38.27 -26.55 -10.51
N LEU A 5 -38.49 -26.18 -11.78
CA LEU A 5 -37.40 -25.85 -12.71
C LEU A 5 -36.57 -24.64 -12.24
N ARG A 6 -37.21 -23.65 -11.61
CA ARG A 6 -36.54 -22.44 -11.10
C ARG A 6 -35.59 -22.76 -9.93
N TRP A 7 -35.97 -23.71 -9.06
CA TRP A 7 -35.09 -24.19 -7.98
C TRP A 7 -33.94 -25.06 -8.51
N LEU A 8 -34.16 -25.84 -9.57
CA LEU A 8 -33.13 -26.62 -10.24
C LEU A 8 -32.11 -25.75 -11.01
N LEU A 9 -32.55 -24.64 -11.60
CA LEU A 9 -31.68 -23.66 -12.24
C LEU A 9 -30.84 -22.85 -11.23
N LEU A 10 -31.38 -22.58 -10.03
CA LEU A 10 -30.63 -21.95 -8.93
C LEU A 10 -29.55 -22.87 -8.32
N LEU A 11 -29.74 -24.20 -8.36
CA LEU A 11 -28.74 -25.18 -7.94
C LEU A 11 -27.56 -25.32 -8.92
N LEU A 12 -27.75 -24.93 -10.19
CA LEU A 12 -26.71 -24.96 -11.23
C LEU A 12 -25.87 -23.66 -11.29
N LEU A 13 -26.29 -22.62 -10.54
CA LEU A 13 -25.57 -21.35 -10.39
C LEU A 13 -24.75 -21.28 -9.09
N LEU A 14 -24.80 -22.31 -8.25
CA LEU A 14 -23.85 -22.45 -7.14
C LEU A 14 -22.46 -22.71 -7.73
N PRO A 15 -21.40 -22.00 -7.28
CA PRO A 15 -20.05 -22.36 -7.65
C PRO A 15 -19.82 -23.84 -7.29
N PRO A 16 -19.06 -24.59 -8.10
CA PRO A 16 -18.85 -26.01 -7.85
C PRO A 16 -18.34 -26.19 -6.40
N PRO A 17 -18.88 -27.16 -5.63
CA PRO A 17 -18.33 -27.47 -4.33
C PRO A 17 -16.84 -27.73 -4.52
N GLY A 18 -16.04 -27.12 -3.64
CA GLY A 18 -14.58 -27.18 -3.67
C GLY A 18 -14.10 -28.58 -4.01
N SER A 19 -13.06 -28.64 -4.85
CA SER A 19 -12.47 -29.88 -5.35
C SER A 19 -12.35 -30.90 -4.20
N PRO A 20 -12.84 -32.15 -4.37
CA PRO A 20 -12.76 -33.15 -3.31
C PRO A 20 -11.30 -33.26 -2.83
N GLU A 21 -11.09 -33.12 -1.52
CA GLU A 21 -9.73 -33.11 -0.95
C GLU A 21 -9.00 -34.40 -1.34
N PRO A 22 -7.76 -34.31 -1.83
CA PRO A 22 -7.01 -35.49 -2.23
C PRO A 22 -6.68 -36.37 -1.02
N PRO A 23 -6.68 -37.71 -1.17
CA PRO A 23 -6.45 -38.66 -0.09
C PRO A 23 -5.17 -38.35 0.70
N GLY A 24 -5.23 -38.53 2.02
CA GLY A 24 -4.08 -38.41 2.93
C GLY A 24 -3.91 -37.08 3.68
N LEU A 25 -4.86 -36.14 3.59
CA LEU A 25 -4.97 -35.05 4.57
C LEU A 25 -6.31 -35.22 5.29
N ALA A 26 -6.28 -35.32 6.63
CA ALA A 26 -7.51 -35.30 7.39
C ALA A 26 -8.15 -33.91 7.25
N PRO A 27 -9.43 -33.81 6.82
CA PRO A 27 -10.14 -32.55 6.88
C PRO A 27 -10.19 -32.12 8.36
N PRO A 28 -10.07 -30.82 8.65
CA PRO A 28 -10.17 -30.38 10.03
C PRO A 28 -11.56 -30.74 10.58
N SER A 29 -11.60 -31.31 11.78
CA SER A 29 -12.81 -31.92 12.36
C SER A 29 -13.98 -30.93 12.40
N PRO A 30 -15.00 -31.09 11.54
CA PRO A 30 -16.15 -30.19 11.52
C PRO A 30 -16.88 -30.29 12.87
N GLY A 31 -17.09 -29.16 13.54
CA GLY A 31 -17.80 -29.11 14.83
C GLY A 31 -16.95 -29.41 16.08
N ALA A 32 -15.66 -29.75 15.94
CA ALA A 32 -14.77 -29.82 17.10
C ALA A 32 -14.54 -28.41 17.70
N PRO A 33 -14.53 -28.26 19.04
CA PRO A 33 -14.27 -26.97 19.68
C PRO A 33 -12.93 -26.39 19.21
N PRO A 34 -12.84 -25.06 18.99
CA PRO A 34 -11.59 -24.45 18.59
C PRO A 34 -10.52 -24.63 19.68
N GLN A 35 -9.29 -24.89 19.26
CA GLN A 35 -8.14 -24.97 20.15
C GLN A 35 -7.35 -23.66 20.07
N ALA A 36 -6.37 -23.48 20.97
CA ALA A 36 -5.56 -22.27 21.05
C ALA A 36 -4.77 -22.03 19.74
N PRO A 37 -5.12 -21.01 18.93
CA PRO A 37 -4.53 -20.84 17.59
C PRO A 37 -3.03 -20.56 17.61
N ASP A 38 -2.55 -19.92 18.67
CA ASP A 38 -1.14 -19.62 18.94
C ASP A 38 -0.31 -20.89 19.22
N LEU A 39 -0.82 -21.80 20.06
CA LEU A 39 -0.18 -23.09 20.34
C LEU A 39 -0.13 -23.96 19.07
N LEU A 40 -1.26 -24.07 18.36
CA LEU A 40 -1.34 -24.81 17.10
C LEU A 40 -0.37 -24.26 16.05
N TYR A 41 -0.28 -22.93 15.94
CA TYR A 41 0.66 -22.28 15.03
C TYR A 41 2.11 -22.60 15.42
N ALA A 42 2.47 -22.45 16.70
CA ALA A 42 3.80 -22.76 17.20
C ALA A 42 4.19 -24.23 17.01
N ASP A 43 3.28 -25.18 17.29
CA ASP A 43 3.48 -26.60 17.02
C ASP A 43 3.61 -26.89 15.53
N GLY A 44 2.81 -26.22 14.69
CA GLY A 44 2.90 -26.31 13.23
C GLY A 44 4.27 -25.88 12.73
N LEU A 45 4.84 -24.79 13.27
CA LEU A 45 6.18 -24.34 12.93
C LEU A 45 7.27 -25.29 13.43
N ARG A 46 7.12 -25.90 14.62
CA ARG A 46 8.03 -26.95 15.12
C ARG A 46 8.02 -28.17 14.19
N ALA A 47 6.85 -28.64 13.81
CA ALA A 47 6.70 -29.76 12.88
C ALA A 47 7.29 -29.43 11.49
N TYR A 48 7.07 -28.21 11.01
CA TYR A 48 7.65 -27.71 9.76
C TYR A 48 9.18 -27.71 9.81
N ALA A 49 9.77 -27.19 10.90
CA ALA A 49 11.22 -27.16 11.09
C ALA A 49 11.83 -28.56 11.19
N ALA A 50 11.09 -29.53 11.75
CA ALA A 50 11.49 -30.93 11.82
C ALA A 50 11.32 -31.71 10.49
N GLY A 51 10.83 -31.08 9.42
CA GLY A 51 10.54 -31.75 8.14
C GLY A 51 9.32 -32.67 8.18
N ALA A 52 8.51 -32.60 9.24
CA ALA A 52 7.28 -33.37 9.38
C ALA A 52 6.13 -32.67 8.65
N TRP A 53 6.15 -32.72 7.31
CA TRP A 53 5.27 -31.92 6.44
C TRP A 53 3.78 -32.17 6.66
N ALA A 54 3.34 -33.43 6.78
CA ALA A 54 1.93 -33.74 6.98
C ALA A 54 1.40 -33.26 8.35
N PRO A 55 2.09 -33.51 9.48
CA PRO A 55 1.76 -32.89 10.76
C PRO A 55 1.75 -31.35 10.72
N ALA A 56 2.74 -30.73 10.08
CA ALA A 56 2.82 -29.27 9.95
C ALA A 56 1.58 -28.71 9.23
N VAL A 57 1.18 -29.33 8.11
CA VAL A 57 -0.04 -28.94 7.38
C VAL A 57 -1.28 -29.09 8.25
N ALA A 58 -1.43 -30.20 8.96
CA ALA A 58 -2.59 -30.43 9.83
C ALA A 58 -2.70 -29.34 10.92
N LEU A 59 -1.60 -29.04 11.61
CA LEU A 59 -1.55 -28.06 12.69
C LEU A 59 -1.78 -26.62 12.20
N LEU A 60 -1.16 -26.22 11.08
CA LEU A 60 -1.32 -24.88 10.51
C LEU A 60 -2.74 -24.64 9.97
N ARG A 61 -3.35 -25.64 9.33
CA ARG A 61 -4.76 -25.58 8.91
C ARG A 61 -5.70 -25.49 10.09
N GLU A 62 -5.41 -26.22 11.15
CA GLU A 62 -6.19 -26.21 12.38
C GLU A 62 -6.07 -24.87 13.11
N ALA A 63 -4.89 -24.24 13.11
CA ALA A 63 -4.69 -22.89 13.61
C ALA A 63 -5.55 -21.86 12.85
N LEU A 64 -5.54 -21.91 11.51
CA LEU A 64 -6.38 -21.06 10.65
C LEU A 64 -7.87 -21.26 10.94
N ARG A 65 -8.34 -22.51 11.02
CA ARG A 65 -9.74 -22.83 11.37
C ARG A 65 -10.11 -22.29 12.75
N SER A 66 -9.30 -22.56 13.76
CA SER A 66 -9.58 -22.18 15.15
C SER A 66 -9.63 -20.66 15.31
N ARG A 67 -8.75 -19.90 14.64
CA ARG A 67 -8.82 -18.43 14.59
C ARG A 67 -10.10 -17.93 13.90
N ALA A 68 -10.46 -18.52 12.76
CA ALA A 68 -11.68 -18.15 12.06
C ALA A 68 -12.95 -18.45 12.89
N ALA A 69 -12.95 -19.58 13.62
CA ALA A 69 -14.03 -19.96 14.52
C ALA A 69 -14.15 -19.02 15.72
N LEU A 70 -13.03 -18.61 16.32
CA LEU A 70 -13.00 -17.60 17.39
C LEU A 70 -13.60 -16.27 16.91
N GLY A 71 -13.17 -15.79 15.74
CA GLY A 71 -13.71 -14.57 15.13
C GLY A 71 -15.21 -14.66 14.86
N ARG A 72 -15.68 -15.79 14.30
CA ARG A 72 -17.12 -16.03 14.07
C ARG A 72 -17.90 -16.04 15.38
N ALA A 73 -17.44 -16.76 16.40
CA ALA A 73 -18.11 -16.79 17.70
C ALA A 73 -18.25 -15.39 18.32
N ARG A 74 -17.22 -14.54 18.21
CA ARG A 74 -17.27 -13.15 18.67
C ARG A 74 -18.34 -12.34 17.95
N ARG A 75 -18.36 -12.39 16.61
CA ARG A 75 -19.35 -11.68 15.79
C ARG A 75 -20.77 -12.18 16.03
N ASP A 76 -20.97 -13.49 16.05
CA ASP A 76 -22.27 -14.10 16.30
C ASP A 76 -22.82 -13.75 17.68
N CYS A 77 -21.96 -13.75 18.71
CA CYS A 77 -22.35 -13.36 20.06
C CYS A 77 -22.69 -11.87 20.16
N GLY A 78 -21.90 -11.00 19.51
CA GLY A 78 -22.20 -9.58 19.47
C GLY A 78 -23.52 -9.28 18.76
N ALA A 79 -23.78 -9.91 17.61
CA ALA A 79 -25.03 -9.77 16.87
C ALA A 79 -26.23 -10.31 17.66
N TYR A 80 -26.09 -11.50 18.26
CA TYR A 80 -27.12 -12.09 19.10
C TYR A 80 -27.44 -11.21 20.31
N CYS A 81 -26.42 -10.78 21.06
CA CYS A 81 -26.62 -9.93 22.22
C CYS A 81 -27.14 -8.55 21.81
N ALA A 82 -26.80 -8.00 20.64
CA ALA A 82 -27.36 -6.76 20.08
C ALA A 82 -28.89 -6.76 20.04
N ALA A 83 -29.48 -7.92 19.75
CA ALA A 83 -30.92 -8.08 19.60
C ALA A 83 -31.64 -8.49 20.89
N GLU A 84 -30.94 -8.76 22.00
CA GLU A 84 -31.55 -9.24 23.24
C GLU A 84 -32.43 -8.17 23.93
N PRO A 85 -33.65 -8.51 24.40
CA PRO A 85 -34.51 -7.56 25.09
C PRO A 85 -33.89 -6.98 26.38
N GLY A 86 -33.94 -5.66 26.53
CA GLY A 86 -33.46 -4.96 27.73
C GLY A 86 -31.95 -4.77 27.82
N VAL A 87 -31.21 -4.99 26.72
CA VAL A 87 -29.82 -4.57 26.54
C VAL A 87 -29.68 -3.20 25.85
N SER A 88 -30.77 -2.69 25.27
CA SER A 88 -30.79 -1.37 24.64
C SER A 88 -30.60 -0.30 25.71
N LEU A 89 -29.69 0.64 25.45
CA LEU A 89 -29.52 1.80 26.31
C LEU A 89 -30.85 2.60 26.34
N PRO A 90 -31.26 3.11 27.50
CA PRO A 90 -32.45 3.96 27.59
C PRO A 90 -32.27 5.21 26.72
N ALA A 91 -33.37 5.76 26.20
CA ALA A 91 -33.34 7.05 25.55
C ALA A 91 -32.78 8.11 26.52
N ALA A 92 -32.07 9.10 25.98
CA ALA A 92 -31.55 10.19 26.79
C ALA A 92 -32.68 10.82 27.62
N PRO A 93 -32.48 11.06 28.93
CA PRO A 93 -33.50 11.68 29.76
C PRO A 93 -33.92 13.03 29.16
N GLY A 94 -35.22 13.23 29.00
CA GLY A 94 -35.77 14.53 28.62
C GLY A 94 -35.54 15.57 29.72
N PRO A 95 -35.69 16.88 29.42
CA PRO A 95 -35.43 17.97 30.36
C PRO A 95 -36.24 17.88 31.67
N ASP A 96 -37.39 17.18 31.66
CA ASP A 96 -38.27 16.99 32.82
C ASP A 96 -37.94 15.73 33.65
N SER A 97 -36.90 14.98 33.29
CA SER A 97 -36.53 13.75 33.99
C SER A 97 -35.79 14.10 35.29
N GLY A 98 -36.32 13.69 36.43
CA GLY A 98 -35.66 13.89 37.72
C GLY A 98 -34.25 13.28 37.76
N PRO A 99 -33.31 13.89 38.52
CA PRO A 99 -31.95 13.37 38.64
C PRO A 99 -31.98 11.92 39.15
N GLY A 100 -31.31 11.02 38.42
CA GLY A 100 -31.11 9.61 38.82
C GLY A 100 -32.09 8.58 38.22
N ALA A 101 -33.12 8.97 37.46
CA ALA A 101 -34.06 7.98 36.89
C ALA A 101 -33.46 7.09 35.78
N TRP A 102 -32.45 7.60 35.06
CA TRP A 102 -31.83 6.92 33.92
C TRP A 102 -30.65 6.01 34.31
N GLU A 103 -29.99 6.29 35.43
CA GLU A 103 -28.78 5.60 35.91
C GLU A 103 -29.02 4.10 36.14
N PRO A 104 -30.06 3.66 36.87
CA PRO A 104 -30.33 2.22 37.06
C PRO A 104 -30.64 1.50 35.74
N LEU A 105 -31.25 2.20 34.77
CA LEU A 105 -31.55 1.64 33.44
C LEU A 105 -30.29 1.48 32.61
N LEU A 106 -29.39 2.48 32.64
CA LEU A 106 -28.08 2.40 32.00
C LEU A 106 -27.26 1.23 32.55
N LEU A 107 -27.11 1.16 33.88
CA LEU A 107 -26.32 0.12 34.54
C LEU A 107 -26.90 -1.27 34.27
N ARG A 108 -28.22 -1.42 34.29
CA ARG A 108 -28.89 -2.68 33.95
C ARG A 108 -28.61 -3.11 32.51
N ALA A 109 -28.73 -2.19 31.55
CA ALA A 109 -28.47 -2.49 30.14
C ALA A 109 -27.01 -2.91 29.92
N ALA A 110 -26.05 -2.16 30.49
CA ALA A 110 -24.62 -2.45 30.39
C ALA A 110 -24.25 -3.82 31.01
N LEU A 111 -24.74 -4.11 32.22
CA LEU A 111 -24.46 -5.37 32.91
C LEU A 111 -25.10 -6.57 32.20
N ARG A 112 -26.38 -6.45 31.75
CA ARG A 112 -27.03 -7.50 30.96
C ARG A 112 -26.29 -7.77 29.66
N ARG A 113 -25.79 -6.72 29.02
CA ARG A 113 -25.01 -6.86 27.79
C ARG A 113 -23.72 -7.64 28.03
N ALA A 114 -22.95 -7.27 29.06
CA ALA A 114 -21.72 -7.96 29.43
C ALA A 114 -21.96 -9.44 29.82
N GLU A 115 -23.04 -9.70 30.57
CA GLU A 115 -23.44 -11.05 30.95
C GLU A 115 -23.80 -11.90 29.71
N CYS A 116 -24.61 -11.36 28.78
CA CYS A 116 -24.96 -12.03 27.53
C CYS A 116 -23.73 -12.44 26.73
N LEU A 117 -22.78 -11.52 26.53
CA LEU A 117 -21.56 -11.79 25.77
C LEU A 117 -20.72 -12.89 26.43
N THR A 118 -20.61 -12.84 27.77
CA THR A 118 -19.86 -13.84 28.55
C THR A 118 -20.49 -15.23 28.44
N GLN A 119 -21.81 -15.33 28.61
CA GLN A 119 -22.53 -16.60 28.51
C GLN A 119 -22.52 -17.15 27.07
N CYS A 120 -22.73 -16.30 26.07
CA CYS A 120 -22.69 -16.70 24.68
C CYS A 120 -21.30 -17.22 24.29
N GLY A 121 -20.24 -16.52 24.70
CA GLY A 121 -18.86 -16.93 24.47
C GLY A 121 -18.56 -18.30 25.10
N ALA A 122 -18.96 -18.52 26.37
CA ALA A 122 -18.78 -19.80 27.05
C ALA A 122 -19.54 -20.96 26.36
N ARG A 123 -20.76 -20.71 25.86
CA ARG A 123 -21.55 -21.71 25.14
C ARG A 123 -20.92 -22.10 23.80
N ARG A 124 -20.37 -21.14 23.05
CA ARG A 124 -19.81 -21.37 21.70
C ARG A 124 -18.37 -21.87 21.71
N LEU A 125 -17.56 -21.44 22.68
CA LEU A 125 -16.12 -21.72 22.74
C LEU A 125 -15.74 -22.73 23.82
N GLY A 126 -16.68 -23.11 24.69
CA GLY A 126 -16.46 -24.02 25.81
C GLY A 126 -16.01 -23.33 27.11
N PRO A 127 -15.75 -24.10 28.18
CA PRO A 127 -15.34 -23.56 29.48
C PRO A 127 -14.07 -22.71 29.36
N GLY A 128 -14.06 -21.53 30.02
CA GLY A 128 -12.97 -20.55 29.89
C GLY A 128 -13.04 -19.64 28.64
N GLY A 129 -13.99 -19.89 27.73
CA GLY A 129 -14.39 -18.98 26.65
C GLY A 129 -13.22 -18.44 25.80
N ALA A 130 -13.34 -17.18 25.38
CA ALA A 130 -12.30 -16.49 24.62
C ALA A 130 -10.98 -16.33 25.40
N ALA A 131 -11.01 -16.34 26.74
CA ALA A 131 -9.81 -16.15 27.56
C ALA A 131 -8.80 -17.31 27.46
N ARG A 132 -9.24 -18.52 27.07
CA ARG A 132 -8.35 -19.67 26.80
C ARG A 132 -7.77 -19.68 25.38
N LEU A 133 -8.31 -18.85 24.49
CA LEU A 133 -7.96 -18.81 23.07
C LEU A 133 -7.31 -17.48 22.69
N ARG A 134 -6.72 -16.79 23.68
CA ARG A 134 -6.04 -15.51 23.47
C ARG A 134 -4.89 -15.69 22.51
N VAL A 135 -4.69 -14.69 21.67
CA VAL A 135 -3.63 -14.69 20.66
C VAL A 135 -2.86 -13.39 20.81
N GLY A 136 -1.57 -13.47 21.14
CA GLY A 136 -0.70 -12.30 21.28
C GLY A 136 -0.66 -11.44 20.01
N SER A 137 -0.37 -10.14 20.17
CA SER A 137 -0.25 -9.17 19.06
C SER A 137 0.60 -9.66 17.89
N ALA A 138 1.79 -10.18 18.14
CA ALA A 138 2.69 -10.72 17.11
C ALA A 138 2.06 -11.85 16.27
N ILE A 139 1.31 -12.75 16.89
CA ILE A 139 0.65 -13.86 16.20
C ILE A 139 -0.60 -13.38 15.45
N ARG A 140 -1.35 -12.43 16.01
CA ARG A 140 -2.47 -11.78 15.30
C ARG A 140 -1.98 -11.12 14.01
N ASP A 141 -0.85 -10.42 14.08
CA ASP A 141 -0.22 -9.79 12.93
C ASP A 141 0.30 -10.81 11.93
N ALA A 142 0.91 -11.91 12.39
CA ALA A 142 1.37 -12.98 11.52
C ALA A 142 0.25 -13.51 10.62
N PHE A 143 -0.95 -13.80 11.16
CA PHE A 143 -2.08 -14.16 10.30
C PHE A 143 -2.96 -13.03 9.76
N ARG A 144 -2.73 -11.75 10.11
CA ARG A 144 -3.17 -10.64 9.24
C ARG A 144 -2.34 -10.60 7.96
N ARG A 145 -1.03 -10.82 8.08
CA ARG A 145 -0.10 -10.96 6.94
C ARG A 145 -0.15 -12.34 6.27
N ARG A 146 -1.12 -13.19 6.63
CA ARG A 146 -1.30 -14.54 6.05
C ARG A 146 -0.05 -15.44 6.13
N GLU A 147 0.82 -15.22 7.11
CA GLU A 147 2.07 -15.96 7.30
C GLU A 147 1.92 -17.51 7.35
N PRO A 148 0.86 -18.11 7.91
CA PRO A 148 0.66 -19.56 7.83
C PRO A 148 0.73 -20.13 6.41
N TYR A 149 0.32 -19.35 5.40
CA TYR A 149 0.36 -19.78 4.00
C TYR A 149 1.78 -19.81 3.41
N ASN A 150 2.70 -18.98 3.94
CA ASN A 150 4.12 -19.03 3.60
C ASN A 150 4.74 -20.39 3.97
N TYR A 151 4.31 -20.98 5.09
CA TYR A 151 4.73 -22.32 5.50
C TYR A 151 3.95 -23.42 4.79
N LEU A 152 2.63 -23.26 4.64
CA LEU A 152 1.77 -24.25 3.99
C LEU A 152 2.17 -24.48 2.53
N GLN A 153 2.52 -23.44 1.77
CA GLN A 153 2.91 -23.62 0.36
C GLN A 153 4.09 -24.60 0.22
N ARG A 154 5.12 -24.45 1.07
CA ARG A 154 6.31 -25.29 1.03
C ARG A 154 6.01 -26.69 1.55
N ALA A 155 5.20 -26.82 2.60
CA ALA A 155 4.79 -28.13 3.08
C ALA A 155 3.95 -28.90 2.05
N TYR A 156 3.02 -28.23 1.35
CA TYR A 156 2.26 -28.82 0.25
C TYR A 156 3.15 -29.23 -0.93
N TYR A 157 4.14 -28.41 -1.27
CA TYR A 157 5.12 -28.75 -2.30
C TYR A 157 5.88 -30.03 -1.97
N GLN A 158 6.35 -30.17 -0.73
CA GLN A 158 7.06 -31.37 -0.25
C GLN A 158 6.16 -32.63 -0.26
N LEU A 159 4.86 -32.44 -0.03
CA LEU A 159 3.84 -33.49 -0.15
C LEU A 159 3.37 -33.75 -1.60
N LYS A 160 3.99 -33.11 -2.60
CA LYS A 160 3.62 -33.18 -4.02
C LYS A 160 2.19 -32.74 -4.33
N LYS A 161 1.59 -31.89 -3.46
CA LYS A 161 0.26 -31.31 -3.65
C LYS A 161 0.37 -29.93 -4.31
N LEU A 162 0.75 -29.92 -5.60
CA LEU A 162 1.14 -28.70 -6.31
C LEU A 162 0.00 -27.65 -6.42
N ASP A 163 -1.24 -28.09 -6.62
CA ASP A 163 -2.39 -27.17 -6.64
C ASP A 163 -2.58 -26.41 -5.33
N LEU A 164 -2.45 -27.11 -4.19
CA LEU A 164 -2.56 -26.51 -2.87
C LEU A 164 -1.33 -25.63 -2.54
N ALA A 165 -0.16 -26.02 -3.04
CA ALA A 165 1.05 -25.21 -2.91
C ALA A 165 0.90 -23.88 -3.65
N ALA A 166 0.41 -23.90 -4.89
CA ALA A 166 0.15 -22.71 -5.69
C ALA A 166 -0.93 -21.81 -5.05
N ALA A 167 -2.02 -22.40 -4.54
CA ALA A 167 -3.08 -21.64 -3.88
C ALA A 167 -2.60 -20.99 -2.57
N ALA A 168 -1.83 -21.71 -1.74
CA ALA A 168 -1.25 -21.15 -0.52
C ALA A 168 -0.22 -20.05 -0.84
N ALA A 169 0.63 -20.26 -1.85
CA ALA A 169 1.59 -19.25 -2.29
C ALA A 169 0.89 -17.98 -2.78
N HIS A 170 -0.16 -18.12 -3.59
CA HIS A 170 -0.97 -17.00 -4.06
C HIS A 170 -1.64 -16.26 -2.88
N THR A 171 -2.25 -17.00 -1.96
CA THR A 171 -2.90 -16.45 -0.76
C THR A 171 -1.94 -15.59 0.07
N PHE A 172 -0.70 -16.04 0.28
CA PHE A 172 0.33 -15.26 0.96
C PHE A 172 0.81 -14.07 0.14
N PHE A 173 1.03 -14.26 -1.17
CA PHE A 173 1.55 -13.23 -2.07
C PHE A 173 0.61 -12.04 -2.18
N VAL A 174 -0.71 -12.26 -2.28
CA VAL A 174 -1.71 -11.18 -2.31
C VAL A 174 -1.57 -10.30 -1.05
N ALA A 175 -1.33 -10.90 0.13
CA ALA A 175 -1.11 -10.12 1.34
C ALA A 175 0.31 -9.55 1.51
N ASN A 176 1.27 -9.95 0.67
CA ASN A 176 2.68 -9.57 0.79
C ASN A 176 3.32 -9.44 -0.61
N PRO A 177 2.87 -8.49 -1.46
CA PRO A 177 3.31 -8.40 -2.85
C PRO A 177 4.80 -8.10 -3.00
N ALA A 178 5.40 -7.44 -2.00
CA ALA A 178 6.83 -7.16 -1.94
C ALA A 178 7.71 -8.37 -1.55
N HIS A 179 7.11 -9.53 -1.22
CA HIS A 179 7.86 -10.69 -0.75
C HIS A 179 8.57 -11.41 -1.91
N LEU A 180 9.84 -11.06 -2.12
CA LEU A 180 10.68 -11.52 -3.25
C LEU A 180 10.68 -13.04 -3.43
N GLN A 181 10.92 -13.81 -2.36
CA GLN A 181 10.97 -15.27 -2.43
C GLN A 181 9.62 -15.86 -2.88
N MET A 182 8.51 -15.24 -2.49
CA MET A 182 7.19 -15.75 -2.86
C MET A 182 6.91 -15.49 -4.34
N ARG A 183 7.36 -14.34 -4.86
CA ARG A 183 7.25 -14.02 -6.28
C ARG A 183 8.01 -15.04 -7.14
N GLU A 184 9.20 -15.45 -6.71
CA GLU A 184 9.98 -16.51 -7.37
C GLU A 184 9.28 -17.86 -7.30
N ASP A 185 8.77 -18.25 -6.13
CA ASP A 185 8.02 -19.50 -5.92
C ASP A 185 6.76 -19.55 -6.81
N MET A 186 6.04 -18.42 -6.93
CA MET A 186 4.88 -18.28 -7.82
C MET A 186 5.25 -18.45 -9.29
N ALA A 187 6.32 -17.79 -9.75
CA ALA A 187 6.83 -17.95 -11.11
C ALA A 187 7.30 -19.38 -11.38
N LYS A 188 7.83 -20.08 -10.37
CA LYS A 188 8.18 -21.50 -10.45
C LYS A 188 6.92 -22.35 -10.61
N TYR A 189 5.90 -22.18 -9.75
CA TYR A 189 4.66 -22.96 -9.84
C TYR A 189 3.96 -22.82 -11.19
N ARG A 190 3.95 -21.62 -11.78
CA ARG A 190 3.35 -21.37 -13.11
C ARG A 190 3.98 -22.21 -14.23
N ARG A 191 5.25 -22.61 -14.06
CA ARG A 191 6.00 -23.40 -15.06
C ARG A 191 5.94 -24.91 -14.81
N MET A 192 5.40 -25.36 -13.68
CA MET A 192 5.36 -26.78 -13.34
C MET A 192 4.23 -27.51 -14.06
N SER A 193 4.55 -28.67 -14.65
CA SER A 193 3.54 -29.56 -15.23
C SER A 193 2.57 -30.05 -14.15
N GLY A 194 1.28 -29.78 -14.32
CA GLY A 194 0.22 -30.17 -13.38
C GLY A 194 -0.35 -29.03 -12.54
N VAL A 195 0.23 -27.82 -12.60
CA VAL A 195 -0.37 -26.60 -12.03
C VAL A 195 -1.14 -25.88 -13.11
N ARG A 196 -2.40 -25.54 -12.84
CA ARG A 196 -3.28 -24.84 -13.79
C ARG A 196 -3.39 -23.36 -13.41
N PRO A 197 -3.82 -22.47 -14.33
CA PRO A 197 -4.12 -21.09 -13.98
C PRO A 197 -5.10 -20.98 -12.79
N GLN A 198 -6.09 -21.88 -12.69
CA GLN A 198 -7.08 -21.90 -11.61
C GLN A 198 -6.51 -22.33 -10.24
N SER A 199 -5.28 -22.83 -10.21
CA SER A 199 -4.58 -23.19 -8.97
C SER A 199 -4.09 -21.95 -8.23
N PHE A 200 -3.95 -20.81 -8.93
CA PHE A 200 -3.63 -19.51 -8.36
C PHE A 200 -4.90 -18.80 -7.94
N ARG A 201 -5.37 -19.12 -6.74
CA ARG A 201 -6.52 -18.48 -6.11
C ARG A 201 -6.18 -18.11 -4.69
N ASP A 202 -6.67 -16.96 -4.25
CA ASP A 202 -6.56 -16.57 -2.85
C ASP A 202 -7.68 -17.29 -2.06
N LEU A 203 -7.25 -18.07 -1.07
CA LEU A 203 -8.11 -18.90 -0.23
C LEU A 203 -8.86 -18.09 0.84
N GLU A 204 -8.51 -16.80 0.99
CA GLU A 204 -9.11 -15.89 1.96
C GLU A 204 -9.74 -14.65 1.32
N THR A 205 -9.86 -14.60 -0.02
CA THR A 205 -10.55 -13.47 -0.67
C THR A 205 -11.99 -13.38 -0.20
N PRO A 206 -12.42 -12.25 0.37
CA PRO A 206 -13.82 -12.07 0.72
C PRO A 206 -14.72 -12.06 -0.52
N ALA A 207 -15.93 -12.59 -0.40
CA ALA A 207 -16.86 -12.70 -1.52
C ALA A 207 -17.18 -11.35 -2.18
N TYR A 208 -17.32 -10.28 -1.38
CA TYR A 208 -17.60 -8.94 -1.89
C TYR A 208 -16.47 -8.37 -2.78
N TRP A 209 -15.20 -8.67 -2.48
CA TRP A 209 -14.08 -8.26 -3.33
C TRP A 209 -14.09 -9.00 -4.66
N ALA A 210 -14.31 -10.32 -4.63
CA ALA A 210 -14.40 -11.12 -5.85
C ALA A 210 -15.56 -10.68 -6.75
N ALA A 211 -16.72 -10.37 -6.15
CA ALA A 211 -17.87 -9.82 -6.87
C ALA A 211 -17.57 -8.44 -7.46
N PHE A 212 -16.93 -7.56 -6.68
CA PHE A 212 -16.56 -6.22 -7.14
C PHE A 212 -15.59 -6.27 -8.33
N ASP A 213 -14.53 -7.08 -8.23
CA ASP A 213 -13.53 -7.25 -9.29
C ASP A 213 -14.15 -7.79 -10.57
N THR A 214 -15.03 -8.80 -10.45
CA THR A 214 -15.76 -9.36 -11.59
C THR A 214 -16.70 -8.31 -12.22
N GLY A 215 -17.37 -7.51 -11.40
CA GLY A 215 -18.22 -6.40 -11.86
C GLY A 215 -17.41 -5.35 -12.65
N LEU A 216 -16.24 -4.97 -12.15
CA LEU A 216 -15.34 -4.03 -12.84
C LEU A 216 -14.80 -4.61 -14.15
N GLU A 217 -14.45 -5.90 -14.19
CA GLU A 217 -13.99 -6.56 -15.41
C GLU A 217 -15.05 -6.50 -16.52
N HIS A 218 -16.32 -6.80 -16.20
CA HIS A 218 -17.43 -6.67 -17.14
C HIS A 218 -17.65 -5.21 -17.59
N LEU A 219 -17.54 -4.24 -16.67
CA LEU A 219 -17.61 -2.82 -17.04
C LEU A 219 -16.49 -2.41 -17.99
N GLY A 220 -15.26 -2.90 -17.78
CA GLY A 220 -14.12 -2.67 -18.66
C GLY A 220 -14.33 -3.22 -20.07
N ARG A 221 -15.12 -4.29 -20.21
CA ARG A 221 -15.54 -4.89 -21.49
C ARG A 221 -16.80 -4.25 -22.08
N GLN A 222 -17.33 -3.19 -21.47
CA GLN A 222 -18.59 -2.51 -21.84
C GLN A 222 -19.84 -3.41 -21.71
N GLU A 223 -19.78 -4.43 -20.86
CA GLU A 223 -20.86 -5.39 -20.63
C GLU A 223 -21.68 -5.03 -19.37
N ALA A 224 -22.21 -3.80 -19.33
CA ALA A 224 -22.90 -3.27 -18.14
C ALA A 224 -24.03 -4.17 -17.61
N GLY A 225 -24.78 -4.82 -18.50
CA GLY A 225 -25.84 -5.76 -18.11
C GLY A 225 -25.34 -6.98 -17.34
N LEU A 226 -24.13 -7.47 -17.66
CA LEU A 226 -23.49 -8.58 -16.94
C LEU A 226 -22.83 -8.11 -15.65
N ALA A 227 -22.35 -6.87 -15.60
CA ALA A 227 -21.74 -6.28 -14.41
C ALA A 227 -22.74 -6.04 -13.26
N LEU A 228 -23.98 -5.64 -13.57
CA LEU A 228 -24.99 -5.26 -12.58
C LEU A 228 -25.20 -6.24 -11.42
N PRO A 229 -25.45 -7.56 -11.64
CA PRO A 229 -25.63 -8.50 -10.53
C PRO A 229 -24.38 -8.58 -9.64
N TRP A 230 -23.18 -8.55 -10.23
CA TRP A 230 -21.92 -8.60 -9.48
C TRP A 230 -21.69 -7.34 -8.64
N LEU A 231 -22.00 -6.16 -9.18
CA LEU A 231 -21.89 -4.90 -8.44
C LEU A 231 -22.92 -4.80 -7.31
N GLU A 232 -24.13 -5.32 -7.51
CA GLU A 232 -25.16 -5.38 -6.47
C GLU A 232 -24.76 -6.33 -5.34
N ASP A 233 -24.30 -7.54 -5.70
CA ASP A 233 -23.80 -8.52 -4.73
C ASP A 233 -22.59 -7.95 -3.96
N ALA A 234 -21.68 -7.26 -4.66
CA ALA A 234 -20.54 -6.59 -4.02
C ALA A 234 -20.98 -5.56 -2.97
N LEU A 235 -21.97 -4.72 -3.27
CA LEU A 235 -22.44 -3.69 -2.35
C LEU A 235 -23.13 -4.30 -1.13
N GLN A 236 -24.04 -5.25 -1.36
CA GLN A 236 -24.79 -5.90 -0.27
C GLN A 236 -23.85 -6.69 0.65
N GLU A 237 -22.93 -7.46 0.10
CA GLU A 237 -21.95 -8.22 0.87
C GLU A 237 -20.94 -7.31 1.57
N SER A 238 -20.57 -6.17 0.96
CA SER A 238 -19.73 -5.16 1.62
C SER A 238 -20.41 -4.60 2.87
N LEU A 239 -21.69 -4.20 2.76
CA LEU A 239 -22.48 -3.69 3.89
C LEU A 239 -22.67 -4.78 4.96
N ALA A 240 -22.97 -6.01 4.55
CA ALA A 240 -23.11 -7.14 5.47
C ALA A 240 -21.79 -7.44 6.21
N GLN A 241 -20.65 -7.34 5.53
CA GLN A 241 -19.34 -7.51 6.15
C GLN A 241 -19.03 -6.40 7.14
N VAL A 242 -19.42 -5.15 6.86
CA VAL A 242 -19.31 -4.04 7.82
C VAL A 242 -20.14 -4.34 9.07
N GLU A 243 -21.39 -4.77 8.94
CA GLU A 243 -22.21 -5.16 10.11
C GLU A 243 -21.62 -6.34 10.88
N SER A 244 -21.10 -7.34 10.17
CA SER A 244 -20.42 -8.50 10.77
C SER A 244 -19.21 -8.04 11.59
N CYS A 245 -18.36 -7.18 11.05
CA CYS A 245 -17.23 -6.59 11.76
C CYS A 245 -17.69 -5.82 13.00
N ARG A 246 -18.71 -4.97 12.86
CA ARG A 246 -19.26 -4.14 13.94
C ARG A 246 -19.80 -4.98 15.10
N ALA A 247 -20.47 -6.10 14.80
CA ALA A 247 -20.90 -7.05 15.81
C ALA A 247 -19.71 -7.66 16.57
N GLY A 248 -18.55 -7.79 15.93
CA GLY A 248 -17.32 -8.24 16.56
C GLY A 248 -16.65 -7.21 17.47
N CYS A 249 -17.08 -5.96 17.54
CA CYS A 249 -16.37 -4.94 18.33
C CYS A 249 -16.56 -5.10 19.84
N GLU A 250 -17.63 -5.74 20.28
CA GLU A 250 -17.92 -5.89 21.70
C GLU A 250 -17.21 -7.13 22.28
N GLY A 251 -16.30 -6.91 23.20
CA GLY A 251 -15.51 -7.94 23.86
C GLY A 251 -14.32 -7.35 24.61
N PRO A 252 -13.59 -8.14 25.40
CA PRO A 252 -12.36 -7.67 26.02
C PRO A 252 -11.36 -7.31 24.92
N GLU A 253 -11.07 -6.01 24.74
CA GLU A 253 -10.01 -5.56 23.86
C GLU A 253 -8.66 -5.80 24.54
N GLU A 254 -7.80 -6.56 23.86
CA GLU A 254 -6.43 -6.86 24.33
C GLU A 254 -5.43 -5.76 23.91
N GLN A 255 -5.79 -4.89 22.97
CA GLN A 255 -4.86 -3.93 22.34
C GLN A 255 -4.45 -2.78 23.26
N GLU A 256 -5.30 -2.39 24.22
CA GLU A 256 -4.98 -1.31 25.16
C GLU A 256 -4.51 -1.81 26.51
N ARG A 257 -4.79 -3.06 26.91
CA ARG A 257 -4.22 -3.57 28.17
C ARG A 257 -2.70 -3.68 28.11
N GLU A 258 -2.14 -4.01 26.94
CA GLU A 258 -0.67 -4.02 26.75
C GLU A 258 -0.08 -2.60 26.83
N ALA A 259 -0.78 -1.58 26.31
CA ALA A 259 -0.34 -0.18 26.38
C ALA A 259 -0.55 0.44 27.79
N GLU A 260 -1.67 0.14 28.44
CA GLU A 260 -1.99 0.57 29.81
C GLU A 260 -1.06 -0.08 30.85
N GLU A 261 -0.59 -1.32 30.61
CA GLU A 261 0.39 -2.01 31.45
C GLU A 261 1.83 -1.47 31.23
N GLU A 262 2.18 -1.03 30.03
CA GLU A 262 3.50 -0.44 29.72
C GLU A 262 3.64 1.02 30.17
N GLU A 263 2.57 1.84 30.09
CA GLU A 263 2.64 3.26 30.43
C GLU A 263 2.37 3.58 31.91
N GLY A 264 1.90 2.62 32.72
CA GLY A 264 1.66 2.84 34.15
C GLY A 264 0.61 3.93 34.46
N THR A 265 -0.15 4.39 33.46
CA THR A 265 -1.14 5.47 33.52
C THR A 265 -2.55 4.95 33.79
N GLY A 266 -2.68 3.83 34.50
CA GLY A 266 -3.96 3.25 34.93
C GLY A 266 -4.67 4.11 35.98
N SER A 267 -5.08 5.32 35.61
CA SER A 267 -6.05 6.09 36.38
C SER A 267 -7.37 5.36 36.27
N GLN A 268 -7.70 4.56 37.28
CA GLN A 268 -9.05 4.00 37.45
C GLN A 268 -10.01 5.18 37.65
N GLY A 269 -10.55 5.70 36.56
CA GLY A 269 -11.71 6.59 36.60
C GLY A 269 -12.88 5.91 37.31
N GLY A 270 -13.87 6.69 37.73
CA GLY A 270 -15.09 6.16 38.32
C GLY A 270 -15.85 5.21 37.38
N LEU A 271 -16.91 4.59 37.90
CA LEU A 271 -17.73 3.62 37.16
C LEU A 271 -18.25 4.19 35.83
N TYR A 272 -18.59 5.48 35.81
CA TYR A 272 -19.13 6.17 34.63
C TYR A 272 -18.07 6.39 33.57
N GLU A 273 -16.88 6.83 33.97
CA GLU A 273 -15.74 6.98 33.08
C GLU A 273 -15.33 5.64 32.47
N ALA A 274 -15.39 4.56 33.25
CA ALA A 274 -15.13 3.20 32.74
C ALA A 274 -16.17 2.75 31.70
N ILE A 275 -17.46 3.02 31.94
CA ILE A 275 -18.53 2.72 30.98
C ILE A 275 -18.39 3.57 29.71
N ALA A 276 -18.15 4.87 29.86
CA ALA A 276 -17.96 5.79 28.74
C ALA A 276 -16.73 5.42 27.90
N GLY A 277 -15.59 5.11 28.55
CA GLY A 277 -14.38 4.64 27.89
C GLY A 277 -14.61 3.33 27.13
N HIS A 278 -15.32 2.36 27.71
CA HIS A 278 -15.68 1.12 27.02
C HIS A 278 -16.53 1.37 25.75
N TRP A 279 -17.58 2.18 25.84
CA TRP A 279 -18.44 2.46 24.67
C TRP A 279 -17.73 3.32 23.63
N THR A 280 -16.86 4.24 24.04
CA THR A 280 -16.01 5.00 23.13
C THR A 280 -15.15 4.07 22.27
N ARG A 281 -14.52 3.06 22.88
CA ARG A 281 -13.75 2.03 22.16
C ARG A 281 -14.59 1.17 21.24
N VAL A 282 -15.75 0.72 21.71
CA VAL A 282 -16.69 -0.04 20.86
C VAL A 282 -17.08 0.79 19.63
N LEU A 283 -17.35 2.08 19.78
CA LEU A 283 -17.68 2.98 18.67
C LEU A 283 -16.48 3.21 17.74
N GLN A 284 -15.27 3.43 18.27
CA GLN A 284 -14.05 3.55 17.47
C GLN A 284 -13.82 2.29 16.62
N CYS A 285 -13.92 1.10 17.23
CA CYS A 285 -13.82 -0.17 16.52
C CYS A 285 -14.88 -0.28 15.41
N ARG A 286 -16.14 0.07 15.72
CA ARG A 286 -17.25 0.00 14.77
C ARG A 286 -17.10 0.94 13.58
N GLN A 287 -16.50 2.12 13.80
CA GLN A 287 -16.18 3.06 12.73
C GLN A 287 -15.00 2.55 11.88
N ARG A 288 -13.97 1.99 12.52
CA ARG A 288 -12.82 1.38 11.82
C ARG A 288 -13.23 0.24 10.87
N CYS A 289 -14.33 -0.47 11.14
CA CYS A 289 -14.83 -1.54 10.28
C CYS A 289 -15.05 -1.13 8.82
N VAL A 290 -15.39 0.13 8.53
CA VAL A 290 -15.54 0.62 7.14
C VAL A 290 -14.18 0.57 6.43
N GLY A 291 -13.13 1.06 7.09
CA GLY A 291 -11.76 0.97 6.60
C GLY A 291 -11.26 -0.47 6.50
N ASP A 292 -11.55 -1.32 7.49
CA ASP A 292 -11.13 -2.72 7.47
C ASP A 292 -11.75 -3.50 6.29
N VAL A 293 -13.02 -3.21 5.93
CA VAL A 293 -13.70 -3.80 4.76
C VAL A 293 -13.18 -3.21 3.45
N ALA A 294 -12.87 -1.92 3.43
CA ALA A 294 -12.30 -1.24 2.28
C ALA A 294 -10.81 -1.56 2.04
N THR A 295 -10.13 -2.22 2.97
CA THR A 295 -8.69 -2.54 2.83
C THR A 295 -8.52 -3.88 2.13
N ARG A 296 -7.95 -3.86 0.93
CA ARG A 296 -7.57 -5.11 0.23
C ARG A 296 -6.45 -5.83 1.00
N PRO A 297 -6.42 -7.17 0.97
CA PRO A 297 -5.30 -7.91 1.56
C PRO A 297 -3.97 -7.44 0.96
N GLY A 298 -2.99 -7.17 1.82
CA GLY A 298 -1.64 -6.73 1.41
C GLY A 298 -1.48 -5.23 1.22
N ARG A 299 -2.57 -4.47 1.31
CA ARG A 299 -2.53 -3.02 1.41
C ARG A 299 -2.51 -2.60 2.87
N SER A 300 -1.84 -1.48 3.12
CA SER A 300 -1.80 -0.86 4.45
C SER A 300 -2.90 0.19 4.63
N LEU A 301 -3.48 0.68 3.52
CA LEU A 301 -4.50 1.71 3.50
C LEU A 301 -5.80 1.18 2.87
N PRO A 302 -6.96 1.65 3.37
CA PRO A 302 -8.25 1.35 2.76
C PRO A 302 -8.38 2.01 1.38
N VAL A 303 -9.13 1.36 0.49
CA VAL A 303 -9.60 1.99 -0.75
C VAL A 303 -10.51 3.17 -0.35
N PRO A 304 -10.16 4.41 -0.75
CA PRO A 304 -10.97 5.57 -0.41
C PRO A 304 -12.34 5.45 -1.04
N ASP A 305 -13.38 5.90 -0.31
CA ASP A 305 -14.75 5.91 -0.80
C ASP A 305 -15.24 4.58 -1.39
N PHE A 306 -14.85 3.46 -0.79
CA PHE A 306 -15.19 2.14 -1.32
C PHE A 306 -16.71 1.93 -1.48
N LEU A 307 -17.52 2.27 -0.47
CA LEU A 307 -18.99 2.17 -0.56
C LEU A 307 -19.59 3.21 -1.53
N PRO A 308 -19.25 4.52 -1.46
CA PRO A 308 -19.70 5.49 -2.45
C PRO A 308 -19.31 5.13 -3.90
N THR A 309 -18.12 4.58 -4.11
CA THR A 309 -17.65 4.17 -5.45
C THR A 309 -18.49 3.04 -6.01
N GLN A 310 -18.89 2.06 -5.19
CA GLN A 310 -19.81 1.00 -5.62
C GLN A 310 -21.16 1.57 -6.07
N LEU A 311 -21.73 2.53 -5.33
CA LEU A 311 -22.95 3.24 -5.72
C LEU A 311 -22.79 4.03 -7.02
N ARG A 312 -21.62 4.68 -7.21
CA ARG A 312 -21.28 5.39 -8.45
C ARG A 312 -21.30 4.43 -9.64
N ARG A 313 -20.61 3.29 -9.53
CA ARG A 313 -20.59 2.24 -10.58
C ARG A 313 -21.98 1.68 -10.85
N LEU A 314 -22.79 1.43 -9.82
CA LEU A 314 -24.15 0.94 -9.98
C LEU A 314 -25.04 1.93 -10.76
N HIS A 315 -25.04 3.22 -10.41
CA HIS A 315 -25.89 4.16 -11.15
C HIS A 315 -25.42 4.36 -12.59
N GLU A 316 -24.11 4.35 -12.86
CA GLU A 316 -23.54 4.42 -14.20
C GLU A 316 -23.97 3.19 -15.03
N ALA A 317 -23.83 1.99 -14.48
CA ALA A 317 -24.20 0.74 -15.15
C ALA A 317 -25.71 0.65 -15.41
N HIS A 318 -26.55 1.03 -14.43
CA HIS A 318 -28.00 1.08 -14.59
C HIS A 318 -28.43 2.06 -15.68
N ALA A 319 -27.78 3.22 -15.78
CA ALA A 319 -28.07 4.19 -16.83
C ALA A 319 -27.70 3.65 -18.23
N GLN A 320 -26.56 2.97 -18.37
CA GLN A 320 -26.12 2.38 -19.64
C GLN A 320 -27.11 1.34 -20.19
N VAL A 321 -27.76 0.57 -19.31
CA VAL A 321 -28.76 -0.43 -19.72
C VAL A 321 -30.19 0.12 -19.82
N GLY A 322 -30.40 1.42 -19.57
CA GLY A 322 -31.71 2.08 -19.62
C GLY A 322 -32.59 1.90 -18.37
N ASN A 323 -32.05 1.34 -17.27
CA ASN A 323 -32.76 1.14 -16.01
C ASN A 323 -32.74 2.43 -15.16
N LEU A 324 -33.34 3.50 -15.67
CA LEU A 324 -33.25 4.84 -15.09
C LEU A 324 -33.76 4.95 -13.65
N SER A 325 -34.81 4.21 -13.26
CA SER A 325 -35.31 4.24 -11.88
C SER A 325 -34.26 3.76 -10.86
N GLN A 326 -33.52 2.70 -11.19
CA GLN A 326 -32.43 2.19 -10.36
C GLN A 326 -31.20 3.10 -10.42
N ALA A 327 -30.94 3.74 -11.57
CA ALA A 327 -29.89 4.75 -11.67
C ALA A 327 -30.16 5.95 -10.74
N VAL A 328 -31.42 6.43 -10.70
CA VAL A 328 -31.81 7.53 -9.79
C VAL A 328 -31.70 7.13 -8.33
N GLU A 329 -32.14 5.93 -7.94
CA GLU A 329 -32.02 5.44 -6.56
C GLU A 329 -30.54 5.39 -6.11
N ASN A 330 -29.65 4.87 -6.95
CA ASN A 330 -28.22 4.75 -6.63
C ASN A 330 -27.50 6.12 -6.62
N VAL A 331 -27.82 7.04 -7.54
CA VAL A 331 -27.19 8.38 -7.52
C VAL A 331 -27.69 9.22 -6.34
N LEU A 332 -28.97 9.12 -5.96
CA LEU A 332 -29.48 9.74 -4.74
C LEU A 332 -28.79 9.17 -3.49
N SER A 333 -28.52 7.87 -3.48
CA SER A 333 -27.79 7.21 -2.39
C SER A 333 -26.34 7.67 -2.31
N PHE A 334 -25.68 7.85 -3.46
CA PHE A 334 -24.34 8.44 -3.53
C PHE A 334 -24.31 9.88 -2.99
N LEU A 335 -25.31 10.69 -3.35
CA LEU A 335 -25.46 12.08 -2.88
C LEU A 335 -25.72 12.19 -1.36
N LEU A 336 -26.05 11.11 -0.66
CA LEU A 336 -26.07 11.10 0.81
C LEU A 336 -24.66 11.25 1.42
N PHE A 337 -23.63 10.79 0.72
CA PHE A 337 -22.22 10.94 1.12
C PHE A 337 -21.66 12.27 0.66
N TYR A 338 -21.92 12.63 -0.60
CA TYR A 338 -21.40 13.83 -1.23
C TYR A 338 -22.52 14.69 -1.82
N PRO A 339 -23.25 15.48 -1.00
CA PRO A 339 -24.37 16.29 -1.47
C PRO A 339 -23.98 17.34 -2.51
N GLU A 340 -22.70 17.73 -2.54
CA GLU A 340 -22.16 18.77 -3.43
C GLU A 340 -21.43 18.23 -4.68
N ASP A 341 -21.49 16.92 -4.96
CA ASP A 341 -20.87 16.35 -6.17
C ASP A 341 -21.66 16.78 -7.43
N GLU A 342 -21.10 17.72 -8.18
CA GLU A 342 -21.73 18.31 -9.37
C GLU A 342 -21.95 17.30 -10.51
N ALA A 343 -21.07 16.31 -10.65
CA ALA A 343 -21.22 15.27 -11.67
C ALA A 343 -22.42 14.36 -11.36
N ALA A 344 -22.60 14.00 -10.09
CA ALA A 344 -23.74 13.23 -9.61
C ALA A 344 -25.05 14.01 -9.71
N LYS A 345 -25.07 15.30 -9.34
CA LYS A 345 -26.24 16.19 -9.54
C LYS A 345 -26.63 16.28 -11.02
N THR A 346 -25.65 16.53 -11.89
CA THR A 346 -25.89 16.60 -13.35
C THR A 346 -26.42 15.27 -13.90
N ALA A 347 -25.88 14.14 -13.43
CA ALA A 347 -26.36 12.83 -13.82
C ALA A 347 -27.80 12.58 -13.35
N LEU A 348 -28.13 12.96 -12.11
CA LEU A 348 -29.47 12.87 -11.55
C LEU A 348 -30.48 13.67 -12.37
N ASP A 349 -30.19 14.95 -12.68
CA ASP A 349 -31.07 15.81 -13.48
C ASP A 349 -31.32 15.20 -14.86
N ARG A 350 -30.27 14.67 -15.49
CA ARG A 350 -30.37 13.97 -16.78
C ARG A 350 -31.29 12.74 -16.68
N TYR A 351 -31.13 11.91 -15.65
CA TYR A 351 -31.96 10.71 -15.49
C TYR A 351 -33.41 11.08 -15.20
N GLN A 352 -33.66 12.09 -14.38
CA GLN A 352 -35.00 12.58 -14.07
C GLN A 352 -35.69 13.16 -15.31
N ALA A 353 -34.98 13.96 -16.11
CA ALA A 353 -35.50 14.50 -17.36
C ALA A 353 -35.91 13.40 -18.36
N GLN A 354 -35.14 12.31 -18.42
CA GLN A 354 -35.45 11.14 -19.26
C GLN A 354 -36.60 10.28 -18.72
N LEU A 355 -36.80 10.24 -17.40
CA LEU A 355 -37.91 9.52 -16.75
C LEU A 355 -39.28 10.20 -16.94
N GLY A 356 -39.29 11.52 -17.18
CA GLY A 356 -40.51 12.30 -17.36
C GLY A 356 -41.15 12.67 -16.01
N GLU A 357 -42.31 12.10 -15.68
CA GLU A 357 -43.03 12.48 -14.46
C GLU A 357 -42.35 11.99 -13.17
N PRO A 358 -42.38 12.81 -12.08
CA PRO A 358 -41.87 12.40 -10.78
C PRO A 358 -42.63 11.17 -10.29
N ARG A 359 -41.94 10.04 -10.14
CA ARG A 359 -42.54 8.85 -9.51
C ARG A 359 -42.53 9.04 -7.99
N PRO A 360 -43.70 9.04 -7.32
CA PRO A 360 -43.75 9.07 -5.87
C PRO A 360 -43.04 7.83 -5.31
N GLY A 361 -42.11 8.02 -4.36
CA GLY A 361 -41.38 6.93 -3.70
C GLY A 361 -39.99 6.62 -4.28
N LEU A 362 -39.53 7.35 -5.30
CA LEU A 362 -38.15 7.24 -5.80
C LEU A 362 -37.20 8.06 -4.91
N GLY A 363 -36.52 7.39 -3.97
CA GLY A 363 -35.60 7.99 -3.01
C GLY A 363 -34.26 7.28 -2.97
N PRO A 364 -33.33 7.68 -2.08
CA PRO A 364 -32.13 6.90 -1.81
C PRO A 364 -32.49 5.54 -1.18
N ARG A 365 -31.59 4.57 -1.32
CA ARG A 365 -31.75 3.24 -0.74
C ARG A 365 -31.84 3.31 0.79
N GLU A 366 -32.74 2.51 1.35
CA GLU A 366 -32.99 2.50 2.81
C GLU A 366 -31.78 2.00 3.61
N ASP A 367 -31.05 1.00 3.09
CA ASP A 367 -29.84 0.45 3.73
C ASP A 367 -28.72 1.49 3.80
N ILE A 368 -28.48 2.25 2.71
CA ILE A 368 -27.52 3.35 2.67
C ILE A 368 -27.95 4.50 3.58
N GLN A 369 -29.23 4.89 3.54
CA GLN A 369 -29.75 5.94 4.41
C GLN A 369 -29.55 5.58 5.89
N ARG A 370 -29.87 4.34 6.27
CA ARG A 370 -29.65 3.82 7.63
C ARG A 370 -28.17 3.79 8.00
N PHE A 371 -27.30 3.39 7.08
CA PHE A 371 -25.85 3.38 7.27
C PHE A 371 -25.31 4.79 7.56
N VAL A 372 -25.62 5.77 6.71
CA VAL A 372 -25.15 7.16 6.82
C VAL A 372 -25.64 7.79 8.13
N LEU A 373 -26.95 7.71 8.41
CA LEU A 373 -27.54 8.29 9.62
C LEU A 373 -26.90 7.73 10.90
N ARG A 374 -26.70 6.41 10.96
CA ARG A 374 -26.07 5.77 12.12
C ARG A 374 -24.60 6.17 12.23
N SER A 375 -23.86 6.16 11.13
CA SER A 375 -22.44 6.51 11.13
C SER A 375 -22.21 7.94 11.63
N LEU A 376 -22.99 8.92 11.12
CA LEU A 376 -22.94 10.30 11.59
C LEU A 376 -23.32 10.45 13.07
N GLY A 377 -24.32 9.69 13.53
CA GLY A 377 -24.72 9.67 14.94
C GLY A 377 -23.63 9.13 15.87
N GLU A 378 -22.91 8.08 15.45
CA GLU A 378 -21.78 7.50 16.20
C GLU A 378 -20.57 8.45 16.20
N LYS A 379 -20.25 9.06 15.07
CA LYS A 379 -19.16 10.05 14.97
C LYS A 379 -19.39 11.26 15.86
N ARG A 380 -20.64 11.75 15.95
CA ARG A 380 -20.99 12.83 16.89
C ARG A 380 -20.63 12.46 18.32
N GLN A 381 -20.89 11.22 18.75
CA GLN A 381 -20.54 10.75 20.09
C GLN A 381 -19.02 10.62 20.27
N LEU A 382 -18.31 10.16 19.24
CA LEU A 382 -16.85 10.05 19.27
C LEU A 382 -16.17 11.42 19.34
N TYR A 383 -16.60 12.39 18.54
CA TYR A 383 -16.06 13.75 18.61
C TYR A 383 -16.36 14.41 19.96
N TYR A 384 -17.54 14.18 20.53
CA TYR A 384 -17.83 14.60 21.91
C TYR A 384 -16.84 13.98 22.92
N ALA A 385 -16.53 12.68 22.78
CA ALA A 385 -15.56 12.01 23.64
C ALA A 385 -14.13 12.56 23.44
N VAL A 386 -13.77 12.97 22.23
CA VAL A 386 -12.48 13.62 21.96
C VAL A 386 -12.40 14.98 22.65
N GLU A 387 -13.44 15.81 22.54
CA GLU A 387 -13.46 17.16 23.13
C GLU A 387 -13.51 17.15 24.66
N HIS A 388 -14.23 16.20 25.25
CA HIS A 388 -14.58 16.26 26.67
C HIS A 388 -14.04 15.12 27.53
N LEU A 389 -13.64 13.99 26.93
CA LEU A 389 -13.19 12.79 27.66
C LEU A 389 -11.73 12.43 27.35
N GLY A 390 -11.02 13.25 26.57
CA GLY A 390 -9.61 13.00 26.21
C GLY A 390 -9.42 11.78 25.30
N ALA A 391 -10.47 11.33 24.61
CA ALA A 391 -10.35 10.22 23.66
C ALA A 391 -9.57 10.64 22.42
N SER A 392 -9.00 9.66 21.70
CA SER A 392 -8.47 9.86 20.35
C SER A 392 -9.44 9.27 19.32
N PHE A 393 -9.67 9.95 18.20
CA PHE A 393 -10.49 9.40 17.13
C PHE A 393 -9.92 9.82 15.77
N LYS A 394 -9.65 8.83 14.93
CA LYS A 394 -9.29 9.02 13.53
C LYS A 394 -10.49 8.65 12.69
N ASP A 395 -11.13 9.66 12.11
CA ASP A 395 -12.26 9.44 11.21
C ASP A 395 -11.79 8.71 9.95
N PRO A 396 -12.31 7.49 9.66
CA PRO A 396 -11.93 6.76 8.45
C PRO A 396 -12.58 7.32 7.18
N ASP A 397 -13.63 8.12 7.29
CA ASP A 397 -14.40 8.57 6.14
C ASP A 397 -14.14 10.04 5.79
N PRO A 398 -13.76 10.35 4.53
CA PRO A 398 -13.60 11.73 4.07
C PRO A 398 -14.93 12.47 3.89
N TRP A 399 -16.06 11.77 3.75
CA TRP A 399 -17.39 12.34 3.53
C TRP A 399 -18.08 12.87 4.81
N THR A 400 -17.45 12.76 5.98
CA THR A 400 -18.02 13.34 7.21
C THR A 400 -18.20 14.85 7.05
N PRO A 401 -19.43 15.38 7.19
CA PRO A 401 -19.66 16.82 7.01
C PRO A 401 -18.84 17.62 8.02
N ALA A 402 -18.17 18.67 7.55
CA ALA A 402 -17.29 19.49 8.38
C ALA A 402 -17.97 19.90 9.69
N ALA A 403 -19.27 20.26 9.66
CA ALA A 403 -20.09 20.62 10.81
C ALA A 403 -20.03 19.64 12.01
N PHE A 404 -19.75 18.35 11.78
CA PHE A 404 -19.63 17.33 12.82
C PHE A 404 -18.24 17.25 13.45
N ILE A 405 -17.22 17.80 12.78
CA ILE A 405 -15.83 17.79 13.24
C ILE A 405 -15.62 19.01 14.14
N PRO A 406 -15.08 18.88 15.36
CA PRO A 406 -14.73 20.02 16.21
C PRO A 406 -13.78 21.01 15.55
N GLU A 407 -13.95 22.31 15.82
CA GLU A 407 -13.18 23.38 15.15
C GLU A 407 -11.67 23.23 15.32
N ALA A 408 -11.21 22.93 16.54
CA ALA A 408 -9.79 22.68 16.84
C ALA A 408 -9.17 21.53 16.02
N PHE A 409 -9.98 20.53 15.63
CA PHE A 409 -9.52 19.42 14.79
C PHE A 409 -9.61 19.73 13.30
N ARG A 410 -10.54 20.61 12.87
CA ARG A 410 -10.62 21.06 11.46
C ARG A 410 -9.37 21.83 11.06
N GLU A 411 -8.82 22.65 11.94
CA GLU A 411 -7.58 23.39 11.68
C GLU A 411 -6.40 22.44 11.47
N LYS A 412 -6.25 21.45 12.34
CA LYS A 412 -5.21 20.42 12.18
C LYS A 412 -5.40 19.57 10.93
N LEU A 413 -6.64 19.22 10.58
CA LEU A 413 -6.96 18.51 9.34
C LEU A 413 -6.68 19.36 8.10
N ARG A 414 -6.92 20.68 8.15
CA ARG A 414 -6.54 21.62 7.08
C ARG A 414 -5.04 21.71 6.94
N GLU A 415 -4.29 21.85 8.03
CA GLU A 415 -2.82 21.82 7.96
C GLU A 415 -2.30 20.49 7.40
N ASP A 416 -2.87 19.36 7.82
CA ASP A 416 -2.48 18.03 7.32
C ASP A 416 -2.91 17.82 5.85
N GLN A 417 -4.03 18.42 5.40
CA GLN A 417 -4.49 18.39 4.01
C GLN A 417 -3.69 19.34 3.11
N GLU A 418 -3.29 20.51 3.61
CA GLU A 418 -2.38 21.46 2.94
C GLU A 418 -0.96 20.88 2.84
N LYS A 419 -0.59 19.98 3.76
CA LYS A 419 0.66 19.18 3.71
C LYS A 419 0.53 17.90 2.89
N ARG A 420 -0.68 17.47 2.50
CA ARG A 420 -0.84 16.39 1.52
C ARG A 420 -0.57 16.98 0.14
N PRO A 421 0.34 16.40 -0.67
CA PRO A 421 0.53 16.83 -2.04
C PRO A 421 -0.78 16.53 -2.80
N TRP A 422 -1.61 17.55 -2.99
CA TRP A 422 -2.65 17.54 -4.00
C TRP A 422 -1.96 17.53 -5.37
N ASP A 423 -2.36 16.61 -6.25
CA ASP A 423 -2.84 16.89 -7.61
C ASP A 423 -2.92 15.58 -8.43
N ASP A 424 -4.09 14.94 -8.40
CA ASP A 424 -4.55 14.07 -9.50
C ASP A 424 -5.64 14.85 -10.26
N GLU A 425 -5.22 15.74 -11.16
CA GLU A 425 -6.04 16.12 -12.31
C GLU A 425 -5.16 15.95 -13.57
N PRO A 426 -5.50 15.04 -14.49
CA PRO A 426 -4.69 14.83 -15.68
C PRO A 426 -4.77 16.07 -16.58
N PRO A 427 -3.65 16.73 -16.89
CA PRO A 427 -3.67 17.88 -17.79
C PRO A 427 -4.04 17.41 -19.20
N GLN A 428 -4.95 18.15 -19.83
CA GLN A 428 -5.28 17.98 -21.25
C GLN A 428 -4.00 18.17 -22.09
N PRO A 429 -3.71 17.26 -23.05
CA PRO A 429 -2.48 17.33 -23.83
C PRO A 429 -2.47 18.59 -24.71
N LYS A 430 -1.54 19.50 -24.43
CA LYS A 430 -1.29 20.65 -25.31
C LYS A 430 -0.58 20.20 -26.60
N PRO A 431 -0.82 20.86 -27.75
CA PRO A 431 -0.33 20.39 -29.04
C PRO A 431 1.21 20.38 -29.14
N LEU A 432 1.70 19.31 -29.78
CA LEU A 432 3.09 18.92 -30.00
C LEU A 432 3.86 19.83 -31.00
N THR A 433 3.75 21.15 -30.90
CA THR A 433 4.31 22.09 -31.89
C THR A 433 5.54 22.89 -31.43
N HIS A 434 6.06 22.65 -30.22
CA HIS A 434 7.20 23.41 -29.67
C HIS A 434 8.45 22.55 -29.40
N TRP A 435 8.75 21.58 -30.26
CA TRP A 435 9.85 20.61 -30.07
C TRP A 435 11.15 20.96 -30.83
N LYS A 436 11.17 22.05 -31.61
CA LYS A 436 12.31 22.40 -32.47
C LYS A 436 13.42 23.23 -31.80
N ASP A 437 13.16 23.81 -30.63
CA ASP A 437 14.06 24.81 -30.05
C ASP A 437 14.89 24.32 -28.84
N VAL A 438 14.70 23.08 -28.36
CA VAL A 438 15.35 22.55 -27.12
C VAL A 438 16.39 21.44 -27.36
N LEU A 439 16.56 20.97 -28.61
CA LEU A 439 17.63 20.02 -28.98
C LEU A 439 18.95 20.74 -29.32
N LEU A 440 19.46 21.55 -28.40
CA LEU A 440 20.81 22.13 -28.46
C LEU A 440 21.80 21.43 -27.50
N MET A 441 21.55 20.17 -27.13
CA MET A 441 22.65 19.31 -26.69
C MET A 441 23.30 18.69 -27.92
N GLU A 442 24.40 19.31 -28.34
CA GLU A 442 25.21 18.87 -29.49
C GLU A 442 25.55 17.38 -29.35
N GLY A 443 25.11 16.57 -30.32
CA GLY A 443 25.37 15.12 -30.35
C GLY A 443 24.24 14.21 -29.85
N VAL A 444 23.14 14.73 -29.29
CA VAL A 444 21.99 13.91 -28.85
C VAL A 444 20.95 13.77 -29.96
N THR A 445 20.48 12.54 -30.20
CA THR A 445 19.49 12.22 -31.24
C THR A 445 18.31 11.43 -30.68
N LEU A 446 17.08 11.83 -31.04
CA LEU A 446 15.88 11.04 -30.75
C LEU A 446 15.81 9.85 -31.71
N THR A 447 15.87 8.65 -31.16
CA THR A 447 15.95 7.39 -31.92
C THR A 447 14.62 6.68 -32.03
N GLN A 448 13.87 6.67 -30.92
CA GLN A 448 12.53 6.09 -30.86
C GLN A 448 11.64 7.00 -30.03
N ASP A 449 10.50 7.39 -30.61
CA ASP A 449 9.45 8.12 -29.92
C ASP A 449 8.41 7.15 -29.29
N ALA A 450 7.43 7.73 -28.58
CA ALA A 450 6.40 6.95 -27.89
C ALA A 450 5.57 6.05 -28.84
N ARG A 451 5.34 6.50 -30.09
CA ARG A 451 4.60 5.74 -31.10
C ARG A 451 5.40 4.53 -31.55
N GLN A 452 6.69 4.70 -31.83
CA GLN A 452 7.59 3.61 -32.21
C GLN A 452 7.82 2.62 -31.07
N LEU A 453 7.64 3.07 -29.82
CA LEU A 453 7.69 2.23 -28.63
C LEU A 453 6.32 1.68 -28.23
N ASN A 454 5.24 1.82 -29.01
CA ASN A 454 3.90 1.32 -28.65
C ASN A 454 3.42 1.72 -27.24
N GLY A 455 3.60 2.98 -26.83
CA GLY A 455 3.12 3.48 -25.54
C GLY A 455 3.00 5.00 -25.49
N SER A 456 2.77 5.54 -24.29
CA SER A 456 2.73 6.98 -24.02
C SER A 456 3.91 7.42 -23.18
N GLU A 457 4.29 8.69 -23.30
CA GLU A 457 5.29 9.35 -22.44
C GLU A 457 6.59 8.55 -22.23
N ARG A 458 7.10 7.94 -23.31
CA ARG A 458 8.40 7.26 -23.33
C ARG A 458 9.21 7.55 -24.59
N ALA A 459 10.53 7.56 -24.46
CA ALA A 459 11.45 7.86 -25.55
C ALA A 459 12.83 7.21 -25.36
N VAL A 460 13.51 6.97 -26.49
CA VAL A 460 14.90 6.52 -26.54
C VAL A 460 15.74 7.56 -27.26
N LEU A 461 16.73 8.11 -26.56
CA LEU A 461 17.69 9.08 -27.09
C LEU A 461 19.10 8.50 -27.06
N ASP A 462 19.87 8.71 -28.11
CA ASP A 462 21.25 8.25 -28.23
C ASP A 462 22.22 9.42 -28.34
N GLY A 463 23.47 9.20 -27.90
CA GLY A 463 24.54 10.21 -27.97
C GLY A 463 24.62 11.13 -26.75
N LEU A 464 23.97 10.79 -25.63
CA LEU A 464 24.08 11.56 -24.38
C LEU A 464 25.48 11.47 -23.76
N LEU A 465 26.15 10.33 -23.95
CA LEU A 465 27.53 10.11 -23.55
C LEU A 465 28.36 9.68 -24.76
N THR A 466 29.58 10.16 -24.79
CA THR A 466 30.61 9.67 -25.70
C THR A 466 31.22 8.36 -25.17
N PRO A 467 31.81 7.51 -26.03
CA PRO A 467 32.49 6.29 -25.58
C PRO A 467 33.57 6.51 -24.50
N PRO A 468 34.38 7.59 -24.53
CA PRO A 468 35.30 7.92 -23.44
C PRO A 468 34.59 8.23 -22.11
N GLU A 469 33.49 8.99 -22.11
CA GLU A 469 32.71 9.28 -20.90
C GLU A 469 32.10 8.01 -20.30
N CYS A 470 31.55 7.11 -21.14
CA CYS A 470 31.12 5.78 -20.70
C CYS A 470 32.26 5.01 -20.03
N GLY A 471 33.46 5.02 -20.64
CA GLY A 471 34.65 4.38 -20.08
C GLY A 471 35.04 4.92 -18.70
N VAL A 472 34.98 6.23 -18.50
CA VAL A 472 35.25 6.88 -17.20
C VAL A 472 34.24 6.41 -16.14
N LEU A 473 32.95 6.38 -16.44
CA LEU A 473 31.92 5.94 -15.50
C LEU A 473 31.98 4.43 -15.21
N LEU A 474 32.33 3.61 -16.20
CA LEU A 474 32.57 2.17 -16.00
C LEU A 474 33.79 1.92 -15.09
N GLN A 475 34.86 2.70 -15.27
CA GLN A 475 36.05 2.62 -14.41
C GLN A 475 35.72 3.05 -12.98
N LEU A 476 34.96 4.15 -12.81
CA LEU A 476 34.45 4.57 -11.50
C LEU A 476 33.65 3.45 -10.82
N ALA A 477 32.76 2.78 -11.54
CA ALA A 477 31.97 1.67 -11.03
C ALA A 477 32.86 0.52 -10.53
N LYS A 478 33.91 0.20 -11.28
CA LYS A 478 34.86 -0.86 -10.97
C LYS A 478 35.70 -0.52 -9.74
N ASP A 479 36.32 0.66 -9.73
CA ASP A 479 37.18 1.12 -8.63
C ASP A 479 36.39 1.21 -7.32
N ALA A 480 35.15 1.71 -7.38
CA ALA A 480 34.28 1.77 -6.21
C ALA A 480 33.92 0.38 -5.67
N ALA A 481 33.65 -0.58 -6.56
CA ALA A 481 33.36 -1.96 -6.16
C ALA A 481 34.56 -2.64 -5.51
N GLU A 482 35.77 -2.38 -6.00
CA GLU A 482 37.04 -2.87 -5.43
C GLU A 482 37.35 -2.21 -4.08
N ALA A 483 37.03 -0.92 -3.92
CA ALA A 483 37.14 -0.17 -2.67
C ALA A 483 36.07 -0.55 -1.61
N GLY A 484 35.27 -1.60 -1.88
CA GLY A 484 34.26 -2.10 -0.94
C GLY A 484 33.02 -1.23 -0.82
N ALA A 485 32.81 -0.27 -1.73
CA ALA A 485 31.60 0.54 -1.77
C ALA A 485 30.43 -0.30 -2.31
N ARG A 486 29.78 -1.03 -1.41
CA ARG A 486 28.51 -1.71 -1.69
C ARG A 486 27.38 -0.83 -1.14
N SER A 487 26.82 0.05 -1.97
CA SER A 487 25.57 0.71 -1.62
C SER A 487 24.39 -0.17 -2.06
N GLY A 488 23.41 -0.34 -1.17
CA GLY A 488 22.18 -1.11 -1.44
C GLY A 488 22.16 -2.54 -0.89
N TYR A 489 21.05 -2.87 -0.20
CA TYR A 489 20.62 -4.22 0.21
C TYR A 489 21.54 -5.06 1.11
N ARG A 490 22.09 -4.45 2.18
CA ARG A 490 22.64 -5.15 3.37
C ARG A 490 23.47 -6.41 3.06
N GLY A 491 24.40 -6.32 2.10
CA GLY A 491 25.36 -7.40 1.82
C GLY A 491 24.81 -8.68 1.18
N ARG A 492 23.56 -8.71 0.68
CA ARG A 492 23.04 -9.86 -0.09
C ARG A 492 23.74 -9.96 -1.45
N ARG A 493 24.02 -11.19 -1.94
CA ARG A 493 24.67 -11.44 -3.24
C ARG A 493 23.90 -10.89 -4.45
N SER A 494 22.60 -10.64 -4.31
CA SER A 494 21.76 -9.94 -5.29
C SER A 494 20.37 -9.67 -4.69
N PRO A 495 19.76 -8.49 -4.90
CA PRO A 495 18.41 -8.21 -4.40
C PRO A 495 17.27 -8.78 -5.26
N HIS A 496 17.52 -9.27 -6.48
CA HIS A 496 16.43 -9.70 -7.38
C HIS A 496 16.59 -11.09 -8.01
N THR A 497 17.82 -11.59 -8.18
CA THR A 497 18.07 -12.93 -8.73
C THR A 497 19.38 -13.48 -8.19
N PRO A 498 19.45 -14.74 -7.71
CA PRO A 498 20.69 -15.31 -7.21
C PRO A 498 21.76 -15.49 -8.31
N HIS A 499 21.37 -15.45 -9.59
CA HIS A 499 22.24 -15.76 -10.74
C HIS A 499 23.05 -14.57 -11.26
N GLU A 500 22.90 -13.40 -10.66
CA GLU A 500 23.62 -12.19 -11.04
C GLU A 500 24.21 -11.52 -9.83
N ARG A 501 25.43 -10.99 -9.94
CA ARG A 501 26.04 -10.13 -8.92
C ARG A 501 25.58 -8.69 -9.13
N PHE A 502 25.14 -8.05 -8.04
CA PHE A 502 24.74 -6.65 -8.01
C PHE A 502 25.83 -5.76 -7.41
N GLU A 503 26.10 -4.64 -8.06
CA GLU A 503 26.96 -3.56 -7.57
C GLU A 503 26.24 -2.23 -7.76
N GLY A 504 26.25 -1.39 -6.73
CA GLY A 504 25.54 -0.10 -6.71
C GLY A 504 26.39 1.00 -6.07
N LEU A 505 26.39 2.18 -6.68
CA LEU A 505 27.12 3.37 -6.25
C LEU A 505 26.21 4.61 -6.31
N THR A 506 25.98 5.25 -5.17
CA THR A 506 25.27 6.54 -5.09
C THR A 506 26.22 7.71 -5.32
N VAL A 507 25.66 8.87 -5.69
CA VAL A 507 26.43 10.09 -5.99
C VAL A 507 27.24 10.57 -4.80
N LEU A 508 26.67 10.57 -3.58
CA LEU A 508 27.39 10.95 -2.37
C LEU A 508 28.51 9.99 -2.06
N LYS A 509 28.28 8.68 -2.21
CA LYS A 509 29.32 7.68 -1.96
C LYS A 509 30.48 7.81 -2.96
N ALA A 510 30.18 8.06 -4.23
CA ALA A 510 31.20 8.33 -5.25
C ALA A 510 32.06 9.56 -4.87
N ALA A 511 31.43 10.66 -4.43
CA ALA A 511 32.13 11.86 -4.01
C ALA A 511 33.02 11.63 -2.77
N GLN A 512 32.53 10.89 -1.77
CA GLN A 512 33.30 10.52 -0.58
C GLN A 512 34.54 9.68 -0.92
N LEU A 513 34.38 8.68 -1.80
CA LEU A 513 35.51 7.85 -2.25
C LEU A 513 36.53 8.66 -3.05
N ALA A 514 36.06 9.60 -3.88
CA ALA A 514 36.94 10.49 -4.64
C ALA A 514 37.76 11.39 -3.70
N ARG A 515 37.12 11.95 -2.68
CA ARG A 515 37.80 12.75 -1.64
C ARG A 515 38.79 11.92 -0.82
N ALA A 516 38.50 10.63 -0.60
CA ALA A 516 39.40 9.70 0.06
C ALA A 516 40.53 9.18 -0.87
N GLY A 517 40.55 9.56 -2.15
CA GLY A 517 41.53 9.09 -3.13
C GLY A 517 41.36 7.64 -3.57
N ALA A 518 40.23 7.00 -3.20
CA ALA A 518 39.93 5.61 -3.53
C ALA A 518 39.37 5.43 -4.96
N VAL A 519 38.81 6.50 -5.54
CA VAL A 519 38.36 6.55 -6.95
C VAL A 519 38.77 7.88 -7.58
N GLY A 520 38.78 7.96 -8.91
CA GLY A 520 39.13 9.20 -9.62
C GLY A 520 38.10 10.32 -9.43
N ASN A 521 38.57 11.54 -9.10
CA ASN A 521 37.73 12.73 -8.94
C ASN A 521 36.95 13.07 -10.23
N GLN A 522 37.60 12.92 -11.38
CA GLN A 522 36.98 13.13 -12.70
C GLN A 522 35.72 12.25 -12.90
N GLY A 523 35.75 10.99 -12.44
CA GLY A 523 34.60 10.09 -12.57
C GLY A 523 33.44 10.52 -11.68
N ALA A 524 33.71 10.91 -10.44
CA ALA A 524 32.68 11.38 -9.51
C ALA A 524 32.05 12.70 -9.97
N GLN A 525 32.84 13.63 -10.54
CA GLN A 525 32.34 14.85 -11.15
C GLN A 525 31.47 14.57 -12.39
N LEU A 526 31.94 13.70 -13.29
CA LEU A 526 31.18 13.29 -14.47
C LEU A 526 29.84 12.66 -14.09
N LEU A 527 29.79 11.85 -13.03
CA LEU A 527 28.54 11.25 -12.54
C LEU A 527 27.50 12.33 -12.16
N LEU A 528 27.92 13.41 -11.47
CA LEU A 528 27.01 14.53 -11.13
C LEU A 528 26.55 15.30 -12.37
N GLU A 529 27.47 15.62 -13.27
CA GLU A 529 27.17 16.35 -14.51
C GLU A 529 26.18 15.59 -15.38
N VAL A 530 26.42 14.29 -15.56
CA VAL A 530 25.56 13.42 -16.39
C VAL A 530 24.17 13.28 -15.77
N SER A 531 24.05 13.28 -14.45
CA SER A 531 22.75 13.24 -13.78
C SER A 531 21.90 14.47 -14.11
N GLU A 532 22.51 15.66 -14.12
CA GLU A 532 21.84 16.89 -14.53
C GLU A 532 21.57 16.97 -16.04
N ARG A 533 22.46 16.40 -16.89
CA ARG A 533 22.20 16.28 -18.33
C ARG A 533 20.95 15.42 -18.59
N VAL A 534 20.80 14.29 -17.90
CA VAL A 534 19.61 13.42 -18.02
C VAL A 534 18.35 14.14 -17.54
N ARG A 535 18.38 14.79 -16.37
CA ARG A 535 17.24 15.57 -15.84
C ARG A 535 16.80 16.65 -16.82
N SER A 536 17.75 17.43 -17.33
CA SER A 536 17.49 18.53 -18.26
C SER A 536 16.89 18.03 -19.57
N LEU A 537 17.40 16.92 -20.11
CA LEU A 537 16.87 16.30 -21.33
C LEU A 537 15.47 15.72 -21.13
N THR A 538 15.22 15.08 -20.00
CA THR A 538 13.92 14.50 -19.65
C THR A 538 12.87 15.62 -19.52
N GLN A 539 13.22 16.71 -18.83
CA GLN A 539 12.35 17.89 -18.72
C GLN A 539 12.09 18.54 -20.08
N ALA A 540 13.12 18.70 -20.91
CA ALA A 540 12.99 19.26 -22.25
C ALA A 540 12.04 18.44 -23.13
N TYR A 541 12.23 17.11 -23.16
CA TYR A 541 11.48 16.23 -24.04
C TYR A 541 10.00 16.14 -23.66
N PHE A 542 9.71 15.93 -22.38
CA PHE A 542 8.32 15.80 -21.91
C PHE A 542 7.64 17.14 -21.65
N SER A 543 8.40 18.24 -21.52
CA SER A 543 7.90 19.59 -21.24
C SER A 543 6.82 19.60 -20.15
N PRO A 544 7.07 19.01 -18.97
CA PRO A 544 6.08 18.94 -17.89
C PRO A 544 5.70 20.35 -17.41
N ASP A 545 4.47 20.51 -16.89
CA ASP A 545 3.97 21.81 -16.40
C ASP A 545 4.77 22.35 -15.20
N ARG A 546 5.57 21.51 -14.54
CA ARG A 546 6.43 21.84 -13.39
C ARG A 546 7.89 21.46 -13.65
N PRO A 547 8.86 22.18 -13.07
CA PRO A 547 10.27 21.80 -13.19
C PRO A 547 10.53 20.42 -12.56
N LEU A 548 11.42 19.64 -13.19
CA LEU A 548 11.85 18.34 -12.66
C LEU A 548 13.08 18.50 -11.77
N HIS A 549 13.03 17.83 -10.63
CA HIS A 549 14.15 17.66 -9.70
C HIS A 549 14.66 16.22 -9.74
N LEU A 550 15.97 16.01 -9.61
CA LEU A 550 16.53 14.68 -9.32
C LEU A 550 16.01 14.24 -7.94
N SER A 551 15.42 13.06 -7.87
CA SER A 551 14.92 12.47 -6.62
C SER A 551 15.85 11.38 -6.10
N PHE A 552 16.43 10.58 -7.00
CA PHE A 552 17.46 9.60 -6.66
C PHE A 552 18.30 9.23 -7.88
N THR A 553 19.61 9.08 -7.70
CA THR A 553 20.59 8.75 -8.74
C THR A 553 21.42 7.54 -8.32
N HIS A 554 21.40 6.48 -9.13
CA HIS A 554 22.06 5.23 -8.80
C HIS A 554 22.81 4.63 -9.99
N LEU A 555 24.14 4.58 -9.91
CA LEU A 555 24.98 3.86 -10.85
C LEU A 555 24.97 2.37 -10.48
N VAL A 556 24.44 1.54 -11.37
CA VAL A 556 24.18 0.13 -11.09
C VAL A 556 24.84 -0.76 -12.13
N CYS A 557 25.53 -1.81 -11.67
CA CYS A 557 26.04 -2.88 -12.52
C CYS A 557 25.49 -4.26 -12.10
N ARG A 558 25.13 -5.06 -13.11
CA ARG A 558 24.67 -6.45 -12.99
C ARG A 558 25.63 -7.35 -13.77
N SER A 559 26.23 -8.33 -13.11
CA SER A 559 27.16 -9.28 -13.77
C SER A 559 26.62 -10.70 -13.71
N ALA A 560 26.63 -11.41 -14.82
CA ALA A 560 26.25 -12.83 -14.86
C ALA A 560 27.22 -13.66 -14.01
N ILE A 561 26.69 -14.58 -13.19
CA ILE A 561 27.51 -15.56 -12.46
C ILE A 561 27.80 -16.75 -13.38
N GLU A 562 29.07 -17.07 -13.56
CA GLU A 562 29.50 -18.20 -14.39
C GLU A 562 28.95 -19.53 -13.85
N GLY A 563 28.50 -20.40 -14.76
CA GLY A 563 27.93 -21.72 -14.42
C GLY A 563 26.47 -21.71 -13.96
N GLU A 564 25.88 -20.54 -13.69
CA GLU A 564 24.50 -20.42 -13.17
C GLU A 564 23.47 -19.96 -14.23
N GLN A 565 23.84 -19.93 -15.51
CA GLN A 565 23.02 -19.31 -16.56
C GLN A 565 22.17 -20.29 -17.38
N ALA A 566 22.40 -21.60 -17.24
CA ALA A 566 21.69 -22.61 -18.04
C ALA A 566 20.21 -22.71 -17.64
N GLN A 567 19.30 -22.64 -18.62
CA GLN A 567 17.84 -22.83 -18.46
C GLN A 567 17.12 -21.82 -17.55
N ARG A 568 17.73 -20.66 -17.31
CA ARG A 568 17.12 -19.60 -16.50
C ARG A 568 15.98 -18.90 -17.25
N MET A 569 14.89 -18.61 -16.55
CA MET A 569 13.72 -17.86 -17.09
C MET A 569 13.28 -16.73 -16.14
N ASP A 570 14.11 -16.42 -15.15
CA ASP A 570 13.95 -15.27 -14.27
C ASP A 570 14.36 -13.98 -14.99
N LEU A 571 13.90 -12.86 -14.45
CA LEU A 571 14.26 -11.53 -14.93
C LEU A 571 15.40 -10.96 -14.07
N SER A 572 16.31 -10.19 -14.69
CA SER A 572 17.32 -9.43 -13.96
C SER A 572 16.66 -8.37 -13.07
N HIS A 573 15.59 -7.76 -13.59
CA HIS A 573 14.68 -6.92 -12.83
C HIS A 573 13.22 -7.29 -13.15
N PRO A 574 12.38 -7.59 -12.15
CA PRO A 574 10.96 -7.90 -12.35
C PRO A 574 10.20 -6.76 -13.02
N VAL A 575 9.05 -7.07 -13.61
CA VAL A 575 8.11 -6.06 -14.09
C VAL A 575 7.54 -5.28 -12.90
N HIS A 576 7.54 -3.96 -13.00
CA HIS A 576 7.06 -3.03 -12.00
C HIS A 576 6.74 -1.67 -12.62
N ALA A 577 6.03 -0.83 -11.87
CA ALA A 577 5.93 0.61 -12.08
C ALA A 577 6.72 1.32 -10.96
N ASP A 578 7.31 2.48 -11.26
CA ASP A 578 8.28 3.12 -10.38
C ASP A 578 7.62 3.96 -9.27
N ASN A 579 6.40 4.44 -9.49
CA ASN A 579 5.68 5.32 -8.55
C ASN A 579 4.43 4.70 -7.92
N CYS A 580 4.14 3.42 -8.20
CA CYS A 580 2.97 2.75 -7.65
C CYS A 580 3.19 1.25 -7.45
N VAL A 581 2.30 0.66 -6.66
CA VAL A 581 2.18 -0.80 -6.55
C VAL A 581 1.27 -1.29 -7.68
N LEU A 582 1.88 -1.89 -8.70
CA LEU A 582 1.15 -2.46 -9.84
C LEU A 582 0.53 -3.81 -9.46
N ASP A 583 -0.77 -3.95 -9.67
CA ASP A 583 -1.52 -5.21 -9.61
C ASP A 583 -1.70 -5.76 -11.05
N PRO A 584 -0.99 -6.85 -11.43
CA PRO A 584 -1.09 -7.42 -12.76
C PRO A 584 -2.46 -8.03 -13.10
N ASP A 585 -3.26 -8.42 -12.10
CA ASP A 585 -4.52 -9.13 -12.34
C ASP A 585 -5.65 -8.14 -12.64
N THR A 586 -5.69 -7.00 -11.96
CA THR A 586 -6.67 -5.93 -12.22
C THR A 586 -6.17 -4.87 -13.19
N GLY A 587 -4.85 -4.76 -13.39
CA GLY A 587 -4.21 -3.67 -14.13
C GLY A 587 -4.20 -2.34 -13.37
N GLU A 588 -4.58 -2.33 -12.09
CA GLU A 588 -4.58 -1.13 -11.25
C GLU A 588 -3.18 -0.81 -10.70
N CYS A 589 -2.93 0.48 -10.49
CA CYS A 589 -1.64 1.01 -10.04
C CYS A 589 -1.89 1.95 -8.89
N TRP A 590 -1.47 1.53 -7.70
CA TRP A 590 -1.81 2.20 -6.46
C TRP A 590 -0.64 3.06 -5.97
N ARG A 591 -0.82 4.38 -5.96
CA ARG A 591 0.17 5.34 -5.45
C ARG A 591 0.18 5.35 -3.92
N GLU A 592 0.77 4.33 -3.31
CA GLU A 592 0.93 4.25 -1.85
C GLU A 592 2.26 3.56 -1.44
N PRO A 593 2.74 3.77 -0.19
CA PRO A 593 3.88 3.04 0.33
C PRO A 593 3.69 1.52 0.21
N PRO A 594 4.71 0.74 -0.20
CA PRO A 594 6.12 1.10 -0.27
C PRO A 594 6.56 1.76 -1.58
N ALA A 595 5.65 2.07 -2.50
CA ALA A 595 6.02 2.74 -3.74
C ALA A 595 6.46 4.19 -3.47
N TYR A 596 7.39 4.68 -4.29
CA TYR A 596 7.83 6.07 -4.25
C TYR A 596 6.87 6.94 -5.05
N THR A 597 5.73 7.26 -4.44
CA THR A 597 4.57 7.89 -5.10
C THR A 597 4.87 9.24 -5.74
N TYR A 598 5.91 9.92 -5.26
CA TYR A 598 6.39 11.21 -5.75
C TYR A 598 7.24 11.13 -7.02
N ARG A 599 7.55 9.92 -7.54
CA ARG A 599 8.30 9.79 -8.80
C ARG A 599 7.38 10.07 -9.98
N ASP A 600 7.75 11.02 -10.82
CA ASP A 600 6.96 11.42 -11.98
C ASP A 600 7.62 10.87 -13.26
N TYR A 601 8.95 10.96 -13.37
CA TYR A 601 9.69 10.46 -14.53
C TYR A 601 10.90 9.63 -14.13
N SER A 602 11.23 8.67 -14.97
CA SER A 602 12.34 7.74 -14.80
C SER A 602 13.28 7.80 -16.00
N GLY A 603 14.56 7.61 -15.75
CA GLY A 603 15.63 7.65 -16.74
C GLY A 603 16.61 6.50 -16.55
N LEU A 604 16.89 5.78 -17.63
CA LEU A 604 17.90 4.72 -17.68
C LEU A 604 18.94 5.07 -18.74
N LEU A 605 20.12 5.51 -18.31
CA LEU A 605 21.25 5.81 -19.19
C LEU A 605 22.24 4.64 -19.20
N TYR A 606 22.41 4.01 -20.35
CA TYR A 606 23.27 2.86 -20.53
C TYR A 606 24.72 3.23 -20.78
N LEU A 607 25.64 2.48 -20.18
CA LEU A 607 27.08 2.75 -20.25
C LEU A 607 27.83 1.80 -21.19
N ASN A 608 27.25 0.65 -21.52
CA ASN A 608 27.92 -0.36 -22.33
C ASN A 608 26.94 -1.31 -23.05
N ASP A 609 27.47 -2.11 -23.97
CA ASP A 609 26.76 -3.12 -24.79
C ASP A 609 27.53 -4.44 -24.96
N ASP A 610 28.67 -4.61 -24.29
CA ASP A 610 29.53 -5.81 -24.32
C ASP A 610 29.01 -6.94 -23.40
N PHE A 611 27.72 -7.23 -23.47
CA PHE A 611 27.05 -8.30 -22.71
C PHE A 611 25.93 -8.98 -23.51
N GLN A 612 25.41 -10.10 -22.98
CA GLN A 612 24.28 -10.83 -23.58
C GLN A 612 23.06 -10.83 -22.65
N GLY A 613 21.87 -10.68 -23.23
CA GLY A 613 20.63 -10.47 -22.48
C GLY A 613 20.52 -9.05 -21.93
N GLY A 614 19.84 -8.83 -20.81
CA GLY A 614 19.82 -7.53 -20.13
C GLY A 614 19.02 -6.42 -20.81
N ASP A 615 18.22 -6.75 -21.83
CA ASP A 615 17.39 -5.77 -22.52
C ASP A 615 16.25 -5.27 -21.61
N LEU A 616 15.95 -3.97 -21.71
CA LEU A 616 14.77 -3.37 -21.10
C LEU A 616 13.55 -3.71 -21.95
N PHE A 617 12.43 -4.03 -21.32
CA PHE A 617 11.16 -4.18 -22.01
C PHE A 617 10.03 -3.49 -21.25
N PHE A 618 9.05 -2.99 -21.99
CA PHE A 618 7.82 -2.43 -21.47
C PHE A 618 6.68 -3.44 -21.64
N THR A 619 5.70 -3.39 -20.75
CA THR A 619 4.48 -4.21 -20.83
C THR A 619 3.22 -3.37 -20.75
N GLU A 620 2.08 -3.99 -21.02
CA GLU A 620 0.79 -3.50 -20.54
C GLU A 620 0.70 -3.60 -19.00
N PRO A 621 -0.30 -2.97 -18.35
CA PRO A 621 -0.52 -3.07 -16.90
C PRO A 621 -0.66 -4.50 -16.37
N ASN A 622 -1.03 -5.46 -17.23
CA ASN A 622 -1.10 -6.89 -16.89
C ASN A 622 0.27 -7.55 -16.63
N ALA A 623 1.39 -6.83 -16.81
CA ALA A 623 2.76 -7.32 -16.63
C ALA A 623 3.16 -8.54 -17.47
N LEU A 624 2.36 -8.93 -18.47
CA LEU A 624 2.55 -10.12 -19.30
C LEU A 624 2.76 -9.77 -20.78
N THR A 625 1.96 -8.85 -21.31
CA THR A 625 2.01 -8.46 -22.73
C THR A 625 3.15 -7.47 -22.95
N VAL A 626 4.24 -7.93 -23.58
CA VAL A 626 5.38 -7.06 -23.95
C VAL A 626 4.98 -6.13 -25.10
N THR A 627 5.13 -4.82 -24.90
CA THR A 627 4.76 -3.79 -25.88
C THR A 627 5.95 -3.24 -26.66
N ALA A 628 7.13 -3.16 -26.02
CA ALA A 628 8.38 -2.73 -26.64
C ALA A 628 9.61 -3.30 -25.92
N GLN A 629 10.74 -3.34 -26.63
CA GLN A 629 12.04 -3.77 -26.11
C GLN A 629 13.12 -2.79 -26.57
N VAL A 630 14.02 -2.42 -25.65
CA VAL A 630 15.12 -1.50 -25.89
C VAL A 630 16.43 -2.16 -25.52
N ARG A 631 17.32 -2.29 -26.52
CA ARG A 631 18.66 -2.83 -26.34
C ARG A 631 19.60 -1.77 -25.75
N PRO A 632 20.31 -2.06 -24.65
CA PRO A 632 21.32 -1.17 -24.06
C PRO A 632 22.48 -0.88 -25.01
N ARG A 633 22.98 0.36 -24.99
CA ARG A 633 24.25 0.77 -25.60
C ARG A 633 24.83 2.00 -24.92
N CYS A 634 26.15 2.19 -24.99
CA CYS A 634 26.79 3.37 -24.42
C CYS A 634 26.11 4.66 -24.93
N GLY A 635 25.77 5.55 -23.99
CA GLY A 635 25.17 6.85 -24.29
C GLY A 635 23.69 6.83 -24.68
N ARG A 636 23.02 5.66 -24.57
CA ARG A 636 21.58 5.53 -24.78
C ARG A 636 20.81 5.86 -23.49
N LEU A 637 19.98 6.88 -23.53
CA LEU A 637 18.98 7.18 -22.52
C LEU A 637 17.62 6.62 -22.92
N VAL A 638 16.98 5.89 -22.01
CA VAL A 638 15.54 5.61 -22.07
C VAL A 638 14.87 6.45 -21.00
N ALA A 639 14.00 7.38 -21.40
CA ALA A 639 13.28 8.26 -20.49
C ALA A 639 11.78 8.00 -20.62
N PHE A 640 11.07 7.90 -19.50
CA PHE A 640 9.65 7.57 -19.48
C PHE A 640 8.96 8.06 -18.19
N SER A 641 7.64 8.25 -18.23
CA SER A 641 6.83 8.54 -17.04
C SER A 641 6.77 7.31 -16.10
N SER A 642 6.69 7.52 -14.79
CA SER A 642 6.95 6.45 -13.79
C SER A 642 5.73 5.59 -13.42
N GLY A 643 4.57 5.84 -14.03
CA GLY A 643 3.27 5.29 -13.64
C GLY A 643 2.83 4.01 -14.35
N VAL A 644 1.52 3.75 -14.25
CA VAL A 644 0.82 2.57 -14.82
C VAL A 644 0.94 2.44 -16.32
N GLU A 645 1.24 3.55 -17.00
CA GLU A 645 1.38 3.66 -18.44
C GLU A 645 2.72 3.09 -18.96
N ASN A 646 3.73 2.97 -18.09
CA ASN A 646 5.04 2.42 -18.44
C ASN A 646 5.55 1.32 -17.47
N PRO A 647 4.78 0.23 -17.23
CA PRO A 647 5.30 -0.95 -16.53
C PRO A 647 6.46 -1.54 -17.33
N HIS A 648 7.54 -1.89 -16.64
CA HIS A 648 8.76 -2.32 -17.32
C HIS A 648 9.58 -3.30 -16.48
N GLY A 649 10.39 -4.11 -17.17
CA GLY A 649 11.29 -5.09 -16.59
C GLY A 649 12.58 -5.21 -17.38
N VAL A 650 13.53 -6.00 -16.86
CA VAL A 650 14.83 -6.23 -17.50
C VAL A 650 15.07 -7.72 -17.64
N TRP A 651 15.32 -8.17 -18.87
CA TRP A 651 15.67 -9.56 -19.14
C TRP A 651 16.97 -9.97 -18.44
N ALA A 652 17.10 -11.25 -18.13
CA ALA A 652 18.31 -11.84 -17.53
C ALA A 652 19.60 -11.41 -18.26
N VAL A 653 20.63 -11.02 -17.52
CA VAL A 653 22.00 -10.87 -18.06
C VAL A 653 22.63 -12.27 -18.06
N THR A 654 22.83 -12.83 -19.25
CA THR A 654 23.29 -14.23 -19.40
C THR A 654 24.80 -14.35 -19.59
N ARG A 655 25.47 -13.27 -19.98
CA ARG A 655 26.93 -13.20 -20.08
C ARG A 655 27.40 -11.76 -19.97
N GLY A 656 28.54 -11.54 -19.31
CA GLY A 656 29.16 -10.22 -19.19
C GLY A 656 28.57 -9.40 -18.05
N ARG A 657 28.80 -8.08 -18.11
CA ARG A 657 28.41 -7.11 -17.09
C ARG A 657 27.65 -5.97 -17.74
N ARG A 658 26.41 -5.73 -17.33
CA ARG A 658 25.57 -4.59 -17.76
C ARG A 658 25.67 -3.47 -16.73
N CYS A 659 26.03 -2.27 -17.15
CA CYS A 659 26.04 -1.08 -16.29
C CYS A 659 25.13 0.02 -16.84
N ALA A 660 24.37 0.64 -15.96
CA ALA A 660 23.48 1.76 -16.28
C ALA A 660 23.41 2.73 -15.11
N LEU A 661 23.14 3.99 -15.42
CA LEU A 661 22.74 5.01 -14.45
C LEU A 661 21.20 5.03 -14.44
N ALA A 662 20.61 4.67 -13.30
CA ALA A 662 19.17 4.78 -13.05
C ALA A 662 18.89 6.08 -12.31
N LEU A 663 17.97 6.89 -12.83
CA LEU A 663 17.60 8.18 -12.28
C LEU A 663 16.08 8.28 -12.17
N TRP A 664 15.63 8.86 -11.08
CA TRP A 664 14.22 9.18 -10.86
C TRP A 664 14.07 10.67 -10.64
N HIS A 665 13.01 11.24 -11.20
CA HIS A 665 12.70 12.65 -11.18
C HIS A 665 11.33 12.90 -10.56
N THR A 666 11.20 14.04 -9.90
CA THR A 666 9.98 14.46 -9.21
C THR A 666 9.68 15.93 -9.48
N TRP A 667 8.41 16.30 -9.49
CA TRP A 667 7.94 17.68 -9.44
C TRP A 667 7.92 18.23 -8.00
N ALA A 668 7.95 17.35 -7.00
CA ALA A 668 7.87 17.72 -5.58
C ALA A 668 9.25 18.13 -5.05
N PRO A 669 9.53 19.43 -4.83
CA PRO A 669 10.85 19.91 -4.41
C PRO A 669 11.33 19.33 -3.07
N GLU A 670 10.41 18.96 -2.18
CA GLU A 670 10.67 18.29 -0.90
C GLU A 670 11.29 16.89 -1.05
N HIS A 671 11.13 16.26 -2.23
CA HIS A 671 11.66 14.93 -2.55
C HIS A 671 12.92 15.00 -3.43
N ARG A 672 13.56 16.17 -3.50
CA ARG A 672 14.84 16.37 -4.18
C ARG A 672 15.97 15.59 -3.50
N GLU A 673 16.87 15.01 -4.30
CA GLU A 673 18.02 14.22 -3.86
C GLU A 673 19.02 15.08 -3.06
N GLN A 674 18.96 14.96 -1.72
CA GLN A 674 19.88 15.65 -0.81
C GLN A 674 21.32 15.18 -1.01
N GLU A 675 21.53 13.88 -1.21
CA GLU A 675 22.85 13.27 -1.48
C GLU A 675 23.57 13.91 -2.67
N TRP A 676 22.84 14.33 -3.70
CA TRP A 676 23.41 14.98 -4.88
C TRP A 676 23.95 16.37 -4.53
N THR A 677 23.22 17.12 -3.69
CA THR A 677 23.62 18.46 -3.26
C THR A 677 24.88 18.38 -2.40
N GLU A 678 24.92 17.46 -1.44
CA GLU A 678 26.10 17.21 -0.61
C GLU A 678 27.30 16.74 -1.44
N ALA A 679 27.09 15.84 -2.40
CA ALA A 679 28.14 15.36 -3.31
C ALA A 679 28.77 16.50 -4.11
N LYS A 680 27.95 17.44 -4.60
CA LYS A 680 28.41 18.62 -5.34
C LYS A 680 29.25 19.54 -4.47
N GLU A 681 28.87 19.75 -3.22
CA GLU A 681 29.64 20.54 -2.26
C GLU A 681 30.97 19.86 -1.91
N LEU A 682 30.96 18.54 -1.70
CA LEU A 682 32.17 17.77 -1.39
C LEU A 682 33.21 17.78 -2.52
N LEU A 683 32.78 17.86 -3.77
CA LEU A 683 33.65 17.87 -4.95
C LEU A 683 34.07 19.28 -5.39
N ARG A 684 33.43 20.33 -4.85
CA ARG A 684 33.94 21.71 -4.90
C ARG A 684 35.04 21.82 -3.83
N GLY A 685 36.32 21.76 -4.26
CA GLY A 685 37.44 22.05 -3.37
C GLY A 685 37.38 23.48 -2.81
N PRO A 686 38.19 23.83 -1.78
CA PRO A 686 38.24 25.20 -1.27
C PRO A 686 38.58 26.14 -2.42
N GLU A 687 37.74 27.15 -2.66
CA GLU A 687 38.06 28.23 -3.57
C GLU A 687 39.42 28.80 -3.15
N LYS A 688 40.40 28.81 -4.07
CA LYS A 688 41.57 29.65 -3.90
C LYS A 688 41.03 31.08 -3.94
N ASP A 689 41.03 31.75 -2.80
CA ASP A 689 40.91 33.19 -2.74
C ASP A 689 41.92 33.79 -3.72
N GLU A 690 41.43 34.33 -4.83
CA GLU A 690 42.23 35.18 -5.70
C GLU A 690 42.56 36.41 -4.86
N GLU A 691 43.84 36.52 -4.47
CA GLU A 691 44.41 37.72 -3.88
C GLU A 691 44.18 38.91 -4.83
N ASP A 692 43.29 39.81 -4.42
CA ASP A 692 43.26 41.19 -4.91
C ASP A 692 44.59 41.87 -4.55
N VAL A 693 45.50 41.87 -5.52
CA VAL A 693 46.73 42.66 -5.50
C VAL A 693 46.36 44.12 -5.78
N ALA A 694 46.26 44.96 -4.74
CA ALA A 694 46.37 46.42 -4.88
C ALA A 694 46.77 47.16 -3.59
N SER A 695 48.07 47.34 -3.40
CA SER A 695 48.75 48.56 -2.91
C SER A 695 48.36 49.21 -1.57
N ARG A 696 49.31 49.24 -0.60
CA ARG A 696 49.99 50.47 -0.09
C ARG A 696 50.94 50.17 1.08
N ASP A 697 52.09 50.85 1.04
CA ASP A 697 53.31 50.75 1.87
C ASP A 697 53.23 51.66 3.16
N PRO A 698 54.26 51.84 4.03
CA PRO A 698 54.36 51.20 5.36
C PRO A 698 54.59 52.13 6.60
N GLY A 699 54.31 51.59 7.81
CA GLY A 699 54.94 51.88 9.14
C GLY A 699 54.46 53.09 9.99
N PRO A 700 54.82 53.22 11.30
CA PRO A 700 55.40 52.26 12.28
C PRO A 700 54.70 52.23 13.69
N GLU A 701 55.08 51.25 14.53
CA GLU A 701 54.74 50.98 15.97
C GLU A 701 55.11 52.14 16.96
N PRO A 702 54.95 52.12 18.34
CA PRO A 702 54.74 51.02 19.35
C PRO A 702 53.89 51.46 20.62
N PRO A 703 54.08 50.99 21.89
CA PRO A 703 53.78 49.66 22.48
C PRO A 703 53.02 49.67 23.85
N SER A 704 52.58 48.47 24.29
CA SER A 704 52.75 47.89 25.64
C SER A 704 51.92 48.33 26.89
N ARG A 705 51.52 47.29 27.65
CA ARG A 705 51.52 47.08 29.13
C ARG A 705 50.21 47.17 29.94
N ARG A 706 49.93 46.00 30.57
CA ARG A 706 49.58 45.73 31.99
C ARG A 706 48.14 45.99 32.50
N LEU A 707 47.44 44.85 32.67
CA LEU A 707 46.70 44.38 33.86
C LEU A 707 46.99 45.14 35.18
N PRO A 708 46.01 45.28 36.11
CA PRO A 708 45.49 44.11 36.84
C PRO A 708 44.00 44.10 37.29
N ARG A 709 43.59 42.87 37.63
CA ARG A 709 42.43 42.41 38.41
C ARG A 709 42.22 43.16 39.73
N LEU A 710 41.01 43.08 40.28
CA LEU A 710 40.64 42.44 41.57
C LEU A 710 39.11 42.62 41.74
N GLN A 711 38.34 41.52 41.72
CA GLN A 711 37.73 40.84 42.90
C GLN A 711 36.43 41.51 43.33
N ASP A 712 35.40 40.83 43.79
CA ASP A 712 35.01 39.43 43.94
C ASP A 712 33.54 39.53 44.39
N GLU A 713 32.73 38.52 44.14
CA GLU A 713 31.88 37.87 45.15
C GLU A 713 30.87 36.93 44.48
N ALA A 714 31.14 35.63 44.65
CA ALA A 714 30.21 34.57 45.03
C ALA A 714 28.83 34.55 44.35
N GLY A 715 28.51 33.52 43.55
CA GLY A 715 28.11 32.23 44.11
C GLY A 715 27.67 31.21 43.06
N LYS A 716 28.26 30.02 43.17
CA LYS A 716 28.06 28.69 42.54
C LYS A 716 26.64 28.41 41.98
N GLN A 717 26.48 27.99 40.70
CA GLN A 717 26.60 26.63 40.10
C GLN A 717 25.63 25.57 40.64
N PRO A 718 25.32 24.45 39.93
CA PRO A 718 25.37 24.15 38.48
C PRO A 718 24.11 23.35 38.01
N ARG A 719 24.01 23.00 36.72
CA ARG A 719 23.93 21.60 36.21
C ARG A 719 23.21 21.44 34.85
N LEU A 720 23.90 20.68 34.00
CA LEU A 720 23.46 19.60 33.10
C LEU A 720 22.22 19.82 32.22
N ARG A 721 22.45 19.70 30.91
CA ARG A 721 21.49 19.04 30.03
C ARG A 721 22.24 18.08 29.12
N GLU A 722 22.02 16.80 29.38
CA GLU A 722 22.32 15.68 28.49
C GLU A 722 21.50 15.79 27.20
N GLU A 723 22.17 15.37 26.12
CA GLU A 723 21.71 14.56 25.00
C GLU A 723 20.32 14.81 24.39
N LEU A 724 20.34 15.21 23.12
CA LEU A 724 19.85 14.40 22.00
C LEU A 724 20.70 14.67 20.75
#